data_AF-A0A4Y3L2X4-F1
#
_entry.id   AF-A0A4Y3L2X4-F1
#
_cell.length_a   1.000
_cell.length_b   1.000
_cell.length_c   1.000
_cell.angle_alpha   90.00
_cell.angle_beta   90.00
_cell.angle_gamma   90.00
#
_symmetry.space_group_name_H-M   'P 1'
#
loop_
_entity.id
_entity.type
_entity.pdbx_description
1 polymer ?
#
loop_
_entity_poly.entity_id
_entity_poly.type
_entity_poly.pdbx_seq_one_letter_code
_entity_poly.pdbx_strand_id
1 'polypeptide(L)'
;MWCPRIVERMATFSAYLRSRSDEELVALLLRRPDLATPSPSTLSSLAARATSRSSLERALAGVDAAVLQVVEAVVALHGPSDPVTADDVLRALGATDAADVALVRDALDRARGLLLVRPDAPDVPDDPDARAGTGEAAAGAGAGAGAGAGGGGGAASAPDDDSPLVPAPGLAELFGPYPAGLARPSDAGDGADGPAARPGTVGALLREVPPGARSVLDALAWGPPVGVLPAPRTPAREAVQWLLGQGLLVPGDARHVLLPRAVALALREGRTHRTLARHPAVPSGGVGGEGGFASRAGALSPEVVAAESGRAAEQVVRLVAGLVRAWEIEPAPVLRAGGLGVRELRRVAGRLEVDETEAALVVELAGAAGLVVDDEEETPSFAPTAAVDEWLAAELPTRWSTLARTWLSTARAAWLVGTRDDRGVVRAALDPELVRPWAPRLRRSVLGVLADVAPGVTLDAAQVLDQLTWRTPRSVPPEHAVAATLREATLLGVVAAGALAPAGRALLTAVTGSDGGPGLVLERRAGPVADPVAEALAGALGATVDEMLLQADLTGVIPGRPSPALEALVERAARVESRGGALTVRFTPESVRAALDAGTTADELLADLAAHSRGPVPQPLEYLVRDAARRHGRLRAGAISSYVRAEDPALLAGLVEDTRLAPLGLVRLAPTVLGSQGSTRELLAALRDRGLAPVAEGANGQIVHAERVVRRVHGRSRRLAPVSPAHPADDGAPPSAARRERLAALVPDLRRAEEVQRAAREADRLAQARALELREAQQRLVDAERARTASDERAAAQGVDGPGTGSANGTMSAAARGASSGTAGGASSGTAPGTSDAAARASSGSTAAVPPSTAPGTAGAHHGEGVTGPDAGNVGTAAAAARSTGTASTTRPAGEPAEGTADPATALGILREAVADRAQVWVELVDHHGVPQRRLVRPLRVDAGRLRAVDAARDAELTVAVHRIASVTRVPSAPEPPATEHTLPDTSTHDEHDPPAPPGAPTEETHD
;
A
#
# COMPACT_ATOMS: atom_id res chain seq x y z
N MET A 1 22.93 -1.46 -26.58
CA MET A 1 22.41 -1.51 -27.96
C MET A 1 20.89 -1.46 -27.86
N TRP A 2 20.22 -0.42 -28.36
CA TRP A 2 18.75 -0.38 -28.42
C TRP A 2 18.29 -0.99 -29.74
N CYS A 3 17.24 -1.80 -29.73
CA CYS A 3 16.71 -2.44 -30.94
C CYS A 3 16.00 -1.39 -31.81
N PRO A 4 16.33 -1.21 -33.10
CA PRO A 4 15.84 -0.08 -33.90
C PRO A 4 14.31 -0.01 -33.98
N ARG A 5 13.63 -1.16 -34.08
CA ARG A 5 12.16 -1.28 -34.06
C ARG A 5 11.48 -0.69 -32.81
N ILE A 6 12.18 -0.58 -31.68
CA ILE A 6 11.65 0.06 -30.46
C ILE A 6 11.71 1.60 -30.59
N VAL A 7 12.81 2.12 -31.14
CA VAL A 7 13.02 3.55 -31.35
C VAL A 7 12.00 4.09 -32.37
N GLU A 8 11.83 3.36 -33.47
CA GLU A 8 10.84 3.58 -34.52
C GLU A 8 9.40 3.65 -33.95
N ARG A 9 8.96 2.60 -33.24
CA ARG A 9 7.63 2.56 -32.59
C ARG A 9 7.40 3.70 -31.59
N MET A 10 8.44 4.15 -30.87
CA MET A 10 8.33 5.30 -29.98
C MET A 10 8.26 6.65 -30.72
N ALA A 11 8.88 6.77 -31.91
CA ALA A 11 8.77 7.96 -32.74
C ALA A 11 7.34 8.14 -33.26
N THR A 12 6.74 7.10 -33.85
CA THR A 12 5.34 7.11 -34.34
C THR A 12 4.35 7.33 -33.21
N PHE A 13 4.52 6.70 -32.03
CA PHE A 13 3.68 6.95 -30.86
C PHE A 13 3.77 8.41 -30.38
N SER A 14 4.97 9.01 -30.42
CA SER A 14 5.17 10.42 -30.07
C SER A 14 4.62 11.39 -31.13
N ALA A 15 4.50 10.96 -32.39
CA ALA A 15 3.85 11.72 -33.46
C ALA A 15 2.32 11.70 -33.30
N TYR A 16 1.73 10.54 -33.01
CA TYR A 16 0.30 10.40 -32.72
C TYR A 16 -0.14 11.25 -31.51
N LEU A 17 0.70 11.35 -30.47
CA LEU A 17 0.45 12.25 -29.34
C LEU A 17 0.55 13.75 -29.68
N ARG A 18 1.25 14.12 -30.76
CA ARG A 18 1.32 15.50 -31.26
C ARG A 18 0.11 15.88 -32.13
N SER A 19 -0.47 14.92 -32.86
CA SER A 19 -1.62 15.14 -33.77
C SER A 19 -2.97 15.20 -33.07
N ARG A 20 -3.11 14.70 -31.83
CA ARG A 20 -4.32 14.87 -31.01
C ARG A 20 -4.61 16.34 -30.71
N SER A 21 -5.89 16.67 -30.48
CA SER A 21 -6.35 18.00 -30.06
C SER A 21 -6.03 18.30 -28.59
N ASP A 22 -6.18 19.56 -28.18
CA ASP A 22 -5.96 19.94 -26.78
C ASP A 22 -7.05 19.36 -25.86
N GLU A 23 -8.29 19.27 -26.33
CA GLU A 23 -9.39 18.64 -25.59
C GLU A 23 -9.15 17.14 -25.39
N GLU A 24 -8.63 16.44 -26.40
CA GLU A 24 -8.25 15.02 -26.28
C GLU A 24 -7.08 14.82 -25.30
N LEU A 25 -6.12 15.76 -25.26
CA LEU A 25 -5.00 15.71 -24.31
C LEU A 25 -5.47 16.02 -22.87
N VAL A 26 -6.41 16.95 -22.68
CA VAL A 26 -7.04 17.19 -21.37
C VAL A 26 -7.86 15.97 -20.94
N ALA A 27 -8.65 15.38 -21.84
CA ALA A 27 -9.43 14.16 -21.56
C ALA A 27 -8.52 12.97 -21.18
N LEU A 28 -7.38 12.81 -21.88
CA LEU A 28 -6.34 11.84 -21.53
C LEU A 28 -5.78 12.10 -20.13
N LEU A 29 -5.37 13.33 -19.79
CA LEU A 29 -4.80 13.65 -18.48
C LEU A 29 -5.83 13.55 -17.33
N LEU A 30 -7.13 13.64 -17.63
CA LEU A 30 -8.21 13.33 -16.71
C LEU A 30 -8.34 11.81 -16.47
N ARG A 31 -8.43 11.00 -17.54
CA ARG A 31 -8.55 9.52 -17.48
C ARG A 31 -7.26 8.82 -17.01
N ARG A 32 -6.08 9.44 -17.20
CA ARG A 32 -4.77 8.97 -16.74
C ARG A 32 -4.13 10.01 -15.80
N PRO A 33 -4.58 10.11 -14.54
CA PRO A 33 -4.06 11.09 -13.57
C PRO A 33 -2.55 10.92 -13.32
N ASP A 34 -2.06 9.70 -13.53
CA ASP A 34 -0.68 9.29 -13.34
C ASP A 34 0.29 9.86 -14.40
N LEU A 35 -0.25 10.39 -15.49
CA LEU A 35 0.51 11.14 -16.49
C LEU A 35 0.67 12.61 -16.13
N ALA A 36 -0.22 13.17 -15.32
CA ALA A 36 -0.19 14.57 -14.90
C ALA A 36 0.73 14.84 -13.70
N THR A 37 1.06 13.83 -12.89
CA THR A 37 1.81 13.99 -11.61
C THR A 37 3.08 13.15 -11.56
N PRO A 38 4.28 13.75 -11.37
CA PRO A 38 4.58 15.18 -11.42
C PRO A 38 4.39 15.74 -12.83
N SER A 39 4.16 17.04 -12.99
CA SER A 39 3.89 17.65 -14.32
C SER A 39 4.93 17.18 -15.37
N PRO A 40 4.50 16.69 -16.55
CA PRO A 40 5.42 16.45 -17.66
C PRO A 40 6.01 17.77 -18.17
N SER A 41 7.16 17.71 -18.82
CA SER A 41 7.85 18.89 -19.37
C SER A 41 7.55 19.16 -20.84
N THR A 42 7.23 18.13 -21.61
CA THR A 42 6.94 18.18 -23.06
C THR A 42 6.03 17.01 -23.47
N LEU A 43 5.49 17.01 -24.69
CA LEU A 43 4.72 15.88 -25.23
C LEU A 43 5.59 14.62 -25.42
N SER A 44 6.87 14.76 -25.77
CA SER A 44 7.85 13.65 -25.77
C SER A 44 8.00 13.03 -24.37
N SER A 45 7.99 13.85 -23.31
CA SER A 45 8.05 13.40 -21.91
C SER A 45 6.76 12.68 -21.49
N LEU A 46 5.61 13.21 -21.90
CA LEU A 46 4.30 12.57 -21.72
C LEU A 46 4.23 11.20 -22.42
N ALA A 47 4.73 11.10 -23.66
CA ALA A 47 4.77 9.86 -24.44
C ALA A 47 5.61 8.77 -23.75
N ALA A 48 6.85 9.10 -23.36
CA ALA A 48 7.74 8.17 -22.65
C ALA A 48 7.17 7.72 -21.29
N ARG A 49 6.39 8.59 -20.62
CA ARG A 49 5.69 8.26 -19.38
C ARG A 49 4.50 7.32 -19.65
N ALA A 50 3.70 7.58 -20.68
CA ALA A 50 2.52 6.78 -21.02
C ALA A 50 2.85 5.33 -21.40
N THR A 51 3.99 5.11 -22.05
CA THR A 51 4.55 3.79 -22.39
C THR A 51 5.41 3.17 -21.29
N SER A 52 5.62 3.86 -20.15
CA SER A 52 6.39 3.30 -19.04
C SER A 52 5.60 2.19 -18.36
N ARG A 53 6.29 1.09 -18.01
CA ARG A 53 5.68 -0.12 -17.43
C ARG A 53 4.71 0.19 -16.27
N SER A 54 5.14 0.98 -15.29
CA SER A 54 4.31 1.33 -14.13
C SER A 54 3.16 2.30 -14.42
N SER A 55 3.14 2.93 -15.60
CA SER A 55 2.00 3.72 -16.07
C SER A 55 0.99 2.84 -16.82
N LEU A 56 1.46 1.90 -17.64
CA LEU A 56 0.63 0.86 -18.25
C LEU A 56 0.00 -0.08 -17.19
N GLU A 57 0.77 -0.49 -16.17
CA GLU A 57 0.27 -1.27 -15.03
C GLU A 57 -0.85 -0.56 -14.28
N ARG A 58 -0.74 0.76 -14.07
CA ARG A 58 -1.79 1.57 -13.40
C ARG A 58 -3.01 1.78 -14.29
N ALA A 59 -2.84 1.91 -15.61
CA ALA A 59 -3.95 1.97 -16.55
C ALA A 59 -4.73 0.64 -16.57
N LEU A 60 -4.03 -0.48 -16.80
CA LEU A 60 -4.65 -1.81 -16.82
C LEU A 60 -5.24 -2.25 -15.47
N ALA A 61 -4.81 -1.67 -14.35
CA ALA A 61 -5.41 -1.94 -13.04
C ALA A 61 -6.77 -1.23 -12.81
N GLY A 62 -7.14 -0.27 -13.66
CA GLY A 62 -8.40 0.47 -13.60
C GLY A 62 -9.35 0.24 -14.76
N VAL A 63 -9.04 -0.67 -15.71
CA VAL A 63 -9.96 -1.01 -16.80
C VAL A 63 -10.86 -2.19 -16.45
N ASP A 64 -12.10 -2.13 -16.94
CA ASP A 64 -13.04 -3.24 -16.88
C ASP A 64 -12.61 -4.45 -17.75
N ALA A 65 -13.29 -5.57 -17.57
CA ALA A 65 -12.98 -6.83 -18.23
C ALA A 65 -13.24 -6.83 -19.74
N ALA A 66 -14.18 -6.01 -20.27
CA ALA A 66 -14.37 -5.89 -21.71
C ALA A 66 -13.21 -5.13 -22.36
N VAL A 67 -12.78 -4.01 -21.75
CA VAL A 67 -11.58 -3.26 -22.17
C VAL A 67 -10.32 -4.11 -22.04
N LEU A 68 -10.18 -4.90 -20.96
CA LEU A 68 -9.04 -5.81 -20.82
C LEU A 68 -9.01 -6.86 -21.93
N GLN A 69 -10.14 -7.53 -22.22
CA GLN A 69 -10.23 -8.52 -23.30
C GLN A 69 -9.96 -7.90 -24.68
N VAL A 70 -10.47 -6.71 -24.97
CA VAL A 70 -10.16 -5.95 -26.20
C VAL A 70 -8.67 -5.68 -26.33
N VAL A 71 -8.03 -5.21 -25.27
CA VAL A 71 -6.61 -4.88 -25.28
C VAL A 71 -5.72 -6.14 -25.39
N GLU A 72 -6.08 -7.22 -24.70
CA GLU A 72 -5.40 -8.52 -24.84
C GLU A 72 -5.61 -9.13 -26.24
N ALA A 73 -6.79 -8.97 -26.85
CA ALA A 73 -7.06 -9.40 -28.22
C ALA A 73 -6.21 -8.61 -29.24
N VAL A 74 -6.15 -7.28 -29.14
CA VAL A 74 -5.27 -6.45 -30.01
C VAL A 74 -3.81 -6.88 -29.86
N VAL A 75 -3.31 -7.07 -28.64
CA VAL A 75 -1.94 -7.53 -28.39
C VAL A 75 -1.68 -8.94 -28.92
N ALA A 76 -2.63 -9.87 -28.80
CA ALA A 76 -2.48 -11.23 -29.28
C ALA A 76 -2.57 -11.36 -30.80
N LEU A 77 -3.38 -10.51 -31.47
CA LEU A 77 -3.54 -10.48 -32.92
C LEU A 77 -2.42 -9.70 -33.63
N HIS A 78 -1.88 -8.63 -33.02
CA HIS A 78 -0.88 -7.75 -33.64
C HIS A 78 0.39 -8.50 -34.09
N GLY A 79 0.61 -8.56 -35.40
CA GLY A 79 1.76 -9.23 -36.03
C GLY A 79 2.70 -8.24 -36.75
N PRO A 80 3.91 -8.68 -37.16
CA PRO A 80 4.81 -7.85 -37.98
C PRO A 80 4.33 -7.60 -39.42
N SER A 81 3.28 -8.30 -39.86
CA SER A 81 2.79 -8.30 -41.25
C SER A 81 1.26 -8.30 -41.37
N ASP A 82 0.54 -8.42 -40.24
CA ASP A 82 -0.91 -8.49 -40.17
C ASP A 82 -1.44 -7.22 -39.48
N PRO A 83 -2.05 -6.26 -40.19
CA PRO A 83 -2.78 -5.17 -39.55
C PRO A 83 -4.05 -5.72 -38.89
N VAL A 84 -4.36 -5.25 -37.67
CA VAL A 84 -5.54 -5.68 -36.90
C VAL A 84 -6.64 -4.63 -37.05
N THR A 85 -7.79 -4.97 -37.63
CA THR A 85 -8.95 -4.06 -37.73
C THR A 85 -9.86 -4.14 -36.50
N ALA A 86 -10.82 -3.22 -36.35
CA ALA A 86 -11.88 -3.36 -35.36
C ALA A 86 -12.70 -4.65 -35.58
N ASP A 87 -12.96 -5.02 -36.85
CA ASP A 87 -13.65 -6.25 -37.24
C ASP A 87 -12.89 -7.53 -36.89
N ASP A 88 -11.55 -7.51 -36.89
CA ASP A 88 -10.75 -8.64 -36.39
C ASP A 88 -10.91 -8.81 -34.88
N VAL A 89 -10.97 -7.72 -34.12
CA VAL A 89 -11.21 -7.76 -32.67
C VAL A 89 -12.64 -8.24 -32.36
N LEU A 90 -13.65 -7.77 -33.10
CA LEU A 90 -15.04 -8.21 -32.99
C LEU A 90 -15.17 -9.73 -33.22
N ARG A 91 -14.61 -10.23 -34.33
CA ARG A 91 -14.56 -11.68 -34.62
C ARG A 91 -13.78 -12.45 -33.55
N ALA A 92 -12.63 -11.95 -33.12
CA ALA A 92 -11.77 -12.60 -32.14
C ALA A 92 -12.32 -12.57 -30.71
N LEU A 93 -13.30 -11.73 -30.39
CA LEU A 93 -14.03 -11.80 -29.12
C LEU A 93 -15.34 -12.59 -29.22
N GLY A 94 -15.73 -13.01 -30.42
CA GLY A 94 -16.99 -13.73 -30.67
C GLY A 94 -18.22 -12.84 -30.52
N ALA A 95 -18.12 -11.54 -30.85
CA ALA A 95 -19.24 -10.62 -30.83
C ALA A 95 -20.26 -11.00 -31.92
N THR A 96 -21.40 -11.59 -31.53
CA THR A 96 -22.39 -12.12 -32.47
C THR A 96 -23.65 -11.28 -32.62
N ASP A 97 -23.97 -10.46 -31.61
CA ASP A 97 -25.17 -9.63 -31.61
C ASP A 97 -24.84 -8.12 -31.56
N ALA A 98 -25.83 -7.27 -31.82
CA ALA A 98 -25.64 -5.83 -31.88
C ALA A 98 -25.22 -5.20 -30.53
N ALA A 99 -25.52 -5.85 -29.40
CA ALA A 99 -25.11 -5.39 -28.08
C ALA A 99 -23.64 -5.76 -27.80
N ASP A 100 -23.19 -6.94 -28.22
CA ASP A 100 -21.76 -7.30 -28.19
C ASP A 100 -20.91 -6.35 -29.06
N VAL A 101 -21.38 -6.05 -30.28
CA VAL A 101 -20.69 -5.14 -31.20
C VAL A 101 -20.59 -3.73 -30.60
N ALA A 102 -21.65 -3.24 -29.95
CA ALA A 102 -21.63 -1.97 -29.24
C ALA A 102 -20.66 -2.00 -28.04
N LEU A 103 -20.69 -3.05 -27.22
CA LEU A 103 -19.81 -3.24 -26.06
C LEU A 103 -18.33 -3.27 -26.46
N VAL A 104 -17.98 -3.96 -27.54
CA VAL A 104 -16.59 -4.05 -28.03
C VAL A 104 -16.12 -2.74 -28.65
N ARG A 105 -16.96 -2.00 -29.38
CA ARG A 105 -16.60 -0.65 -29.89
C ARG A 105 -16.39 0.36 -28.74
N ASP A 106 -17.30 0.39 -27.78
CA ASP A 106 -17.18 1.22 -26.56
C ASP A 106 -15.92 0.87 -25.74
N ALA A 107 -15.60 -0.42 -25.61
CA ALA A 107 -14.36 -0.89 -24.98
C ALA A 107 -13.09 -0.51 -25.78
N LEU A 108 -13.14 -0.55 -27.13
CA LEU A 108 -12.07 -0.03 -28.00
C LEU A 108 -11.86 1.47 -27.82
N ASP A 109 -12.92 2.26 -27.70
CA ASP A 109 -12.83 3.71 -27.50
C ASP A 109 -12.41 4.11 -26.07
N ARG A 110 -12.74 3.30 -25.05
CA ARG A 110 -12.08 3.40 -23.74
C ARG A 110 -10.58 3.11 -23.84
N ALA A 111 -10.17 2.05 -24.53
CA ALA A 111 -8.76 1.70 -24.74
C ALA A 111 -7.98 2.77 -25.53
N ARG A 112 -8.59 3.35 -26.58
CA ARG A 112 -8.06 4.49 -27.36
C ARG A 112 -7.93 5.75 -26.49
N GLY A 113 -8.93 6.05 -25.68
CA GLY A 113 -8.92 7.19 -24.75
C GLY A 113 -7.85 7.07 -23.65
N LEU A 114 -7.54 5.84 -23.20
CA LEU A 114 -6.51 5.54 -22.22
C LEU A 114 -5.09 5.41 -22.80
N LEU A 115 -4.90 5.53 -24.13
CA LEU A 115 -3.66 5.22 -24.84
C LEU A 115 -3.11 3.80 -24.58
N LEU A 116 -4.00 2.81 -24.51
CA LEU A 116 -3.64 1.38 -24.52
C LEU A 116 -3.58 0.84 -25.96
N VAL A 117 -4.42 1.39 -26.85
CA VAL A 117 -4.45 1.12 -28.29
C VAL A 117 -4.44 2.47 -29.03
N ARG A 118 -3.82 2.53 -30.21
CA ARG A 118 -3.90 3.66 -31.15
C ARG A 118 -4.25 3.16 -32.55
N PRO A 119 -4.83 3.99 -33.44
CA PRO A 119 -4.75 3.74 -34.87
C PRO A 119 -3.29 3.81 -35.35
N ASP A 120 -2.96 3.07 -36.39
CA ASP A 120 -1.77 3.27 -37.21
C ASP A 120 -2.04 4.35 -38.24
N ALA A 121 -1.80 5.59 -37.83
CA ALA A 121 -1.63 6.67 -38.79
C ALA A 121 -0.42 6.34 -39.67
N PRO A 122 -0.50 6.49 -41.00
CA PRO A 122 0.69 6.44 -41.84
C PRO A 122 1.68 7.51 -41.39
N ASP A 123 2.98 7.31 -41.63
CA ASP A 123 4.00 8.33 -41.38
C ASP A 123 3.74 9.55 -42.26
N VAL A 124 2.99 10.52 -41.73
CA VAL A 124 2.82 11.85 -42.30
C VAL A 124 4.21 12.49 -42.33
N PRO A 125 4.75 12.86 -43.51
CA PRO A 125 6.03 13.53 -43.58
C PRO A 125 6.03 14.80 -42.70
N ASP A 126 7.15 15.11 -42.05
CA ASP A 126 7.33 16.30 -41.20
C ASP A 126 7.41 17.62 -42.03
N ASP A 127 6.51 17.77 -43.00
CA ASP A 127 6.34 18.98 -43.82
C ASP A 127 5.36 19.96 -43.13
N PRO A 128 5.77 21.21 -42.83
CA PRO A 128 4.91 22.18 -42.16
C PRO A 128 3.77 22.70 -43.04
N ASP A 129 3.95 22.79 -44.36
CA ASP A 129 3.05 23.54 -45.24
C ASP A 129 1.76 22.77 -45.57
N ALA A 130 1.79 21.44 -45.48
CA ALA A 130 0.63 20.57 -45.73
C ALA A 130 -0.59 20.86 -44.83
N ARG A 131 -0.40 21.51 -43.67
CA ARG A 131 -1.49 21.84 -42.74
C ARG A 131 -2.31 23.08 -43.11
N ALA A 132 -1.88 23.88 -44.09
CA ALA A 132 -2.59 25.11 -44.48
C ALA A 132 -3.78 24.87 -45.43
N GLY A 133 -3.85 23.73 -46.11
CA GLY A 133 -4.69 23.55 -47.30
C GLY A 133 -6.18 23.21 -47.09
N THR A 134 -6.62 22.84 -45.89
CA THR A 134 -7.96 22.24 -45.66
C THR A 134 -8.88 23.07 -44.75
N GLY A 135 -8.60 24.36 -44.56
CA GLY A 135 -9.28 25.20 -43.56
C GLY A 135 -10.41 26.13 -44.03
N GLU A 136 -10.64 26.29 -45.34
CA GLU A 136 -11.33 27.48 -45.87
C GLU A 136 -12.46 27.18 -46.88
N ALA A 137 -13.52 26.47 -46.46
CA ALA A 137 -14.68 26.19 -47.32
C ALA A 137 -16.04 25.98 -46.61
N ALA A 138 -16.29 26.57 -45.42
CA ALA A 138 -17.58 26.39 -44.71
C ALA A 138 -17.98 27.54 -43.75
N ALA A 139 -18.09 28.78 -44.26
CA ALA A 139 -18.61 29.91 -43.48
C ALA A 139 -19.72 30.66 -44.24
N GLY A 140 -21.00 30.37 -43.94
CA GLY A 140 -22.12 30.97 -44.67
C GLY A 140 -23.53 30.74 -44.10
N ALA A 141 -23.99 31.71 -43.31
CA ALA A 141 -25.40 31.99 -42.92
C ALA A 141 -26.18 30.96 -42.08
N GLY A 142 -27.10 31.46 -41.23
CA GLY A 142 -28.15 30.64 -40.59
C GLY A 142 -28.35 30.84 -39.07
N ALA A 143 -28.68 32.05 -38.62
CA ALA A 143 -29.09 32.25 -37.22
C ALA A 143 -30.59 31.94 -37.02
N GLY A 144 -30.92 31.10 -36.04
CA GLY A 144 -32.30 30.81 -35.62
C GLY A 144 -32.33 30.20 -34.22
N ALA A 145 -33.15 30.76 -33.32
CA ALA A 145 -33.13 30.39 -31.91
C ALA A 145 -34.20 29.33 -31.56
N GLY A 146 -33.84 28.41 -30.67
CA GLY A 146 -34.76 27.44 -30.06
C GLY A 146 -34.10 26.78 -28.85
N ALA A 147 -34.69 26.94 -27.66
CA ALA A 147 -34.14 26.38 -26.43
C ALA A 147 -34.67 24.96 -26.19
N GLY A 148 -33.76 24.03 -25.87
CA GLY A 148 -34.08 22.66 -25.45
C GLY A 148 -32.90 22.06 -24.70
N ALA A 149 -33.13 21.59 -23.47
CA ALA A 149 -32.07 21.03 -22.65
C ALA A 149 -31.81 19.55 -22.99
N GLY A 150 -30.60 19.25 -23.47
CA GLY A 150 -30.14 17.89 -23.74
C GLY A 150 -28.62 17.86 -23.86
N GLY A 151 -27.94 17.20 -22.91
CA GLY A 151 -26.48 17.16 -22.82
C GLY A 151 -25.84 16.20 -23.83
N GLY A 152 -25.95 16.49 -25.12
CA GLY A 152 -25.21 15.78 -26.17
C GLY A 152 -23.72 16.16 -26.16
N GLY A 153 -22.84 15.17 -26.05
CA GLY A 153 -21.41 15.39 -26.25
C GLY A 153 -21.11 15.78 -27.69
N GLY A 154 -20.14 16.68 -27.89
CA GLY A 154 -19.70 17.09 -29.23
C GLY A 154 -19.16 15.89 -30.00
N ALA A 155 -19.70 15.65 -31.20
CA ALA A 155 -19.22 14.60 -32.08
C ALA A 155 -17.86 14.98 -32.67
N ALA A 156 -16.77 14.57 -32.01
CA ALA A 156 -15.50 14.40 -32.68
C ALA A 156 -15.70 13.44 -33.86
N SER A 157 -15.08 13.73 -35.01
CA SER A 157 -15.24 12.95 -36.23
C SER A 157 -15.00 11.47 -35.95
N ALA A 158 -15.95 10.61 -36.32
CA ALA A 158 -15.80 9.17 -36.15
C ALA A 158 -14.51 8.70 -36.88
N PRO A 159 -13.56 8.06 -36.18
CA PRO A 159 -12.37 7.54 -36.82
C PRO A 159 -12.75 6.38 -37.76
N ASP A 160 -12.13 6.31 -38.94
CA ASP A 160 -12.36 5.22 -39.89
C ASP A 160 -12.18 3.86 -39.19
N ASP A 161 -13.23 3.05 -39.16
CA ASP A 161 -13.27 1.78 -38.39
C ASP A 161 -12.31 0.72 -38.97
N ASP A 162 -11.93 0.90 -40.24
CA ASP A 162 -10.89 0.14 -40.97
C ASP A 162 -9.45 0.52 -40.59
N SER A 163 -9.23 1.56 -39.78
CA SER A 163 -7.89 2.00 -39.37
C SER A 163 -7.17 0.89 -38.58
N PRO A 164 -5.95 0.47 -38.98
CA PRO A 164 -5.21 -0.58 -38.27
C PRO A 164 -4.98 -0.23 -36.80
N LEU A 165 -5.17 -1.18 -35.90
CA LEU A 165 -5.01 -1.03 -34.46
C LEU A 165 -3.63 -1.49 -34.01
N VAL A 166 -2.91 -0.62 -33.30
CA VAL A 166 -1.57 -0.90 -32.75
C VAL A 166 -1.60 -0.76 -31.23
N PRO A 167 -1.14 -1.78 -30.47
CA PRO A 167 -1.03 -1.68 -29.02
C PRO A 167 0.07 -0.71 -28.59
N ALA A 168 -0.06 -0.12 -27.40
CA ALA A 168 0.95 0.78 -26.85
C ALA A 168 2.33 0.08 -26.70
N PRO A 169 3.46 0.76 -26.99
CA PRO A 169 4.79 0.23 -26.71
C PRO A 169 4.95 -0.15 -25.23
N GLY A 170 5.50 -1.33 -24.95
CA GLY A 170 5.66 -1.88 -23.58
C GLY A 170 4.50 -2.78 -23.11
N LEU A 171 3.40 -2.86 -23.87
CA LEU A 171 2.18 -3.55 -23.47
C LEU A 171 2.24 -5.08 -23.70
N ALA A 172 2.87 -5.52 -24.78
CA ALA A 172 3.09 -6.95 -25.06
C ALA A 172 4.09 -7.58 -24.07
N GLU A 173 5.02 -6.79 -23.56
CA GLU A 173 5.94 -7.16 -22.48
C GLU A 173 5.20 -7.28 -21.13
N LEU A 174 4.18 -6.47 -20.90
CA LEU A 174 3.39 -6.44 -19.66
C LEU A 174 2.37 -7.60 -19.54
N PHE A 175 1.79 -8.05 -20.66
CA PHE A 175 1.01 -9.29 -20.69
C PHE A 175 1.89 -10.56 -20.66
N GLY A 176 3.22 -10.41 -20.72
CA GLY A 176 4.16 -11.53 -20.70
C GLY A 176 4.16 -12.33 -22.00
N PRO A 177 4.56 -13.61 -21.97
CA PRO A 177 4.69 -14.40 -23.19
C PRO A 177 3.34 -14.80 -23.82
N TYR A 178 2.26 -14.90 -23.03
CA TYR A 178 1.00 -15.55 -23.47
C TYR A 178 -0.26 -14.67 -23.29
N PRO A 179 -0.38 -13.52 -24.00
CA PRO A 179 -1.60 -12.69 -23.97
C PRO A 179 -2.83 -13.49 -24.42
N ALA A 180 -3.96 -13.36 -23.71
CA ALA A 180 -5.16 -14.21 -23.89
C ALA A 180 -4.86 -15.74 -23.89
N GLY A 181 -3.75 -16.19 -23.30
CA GLY A 181 -3.31 -17.59 -23.37
C GLY A 181 -2.88 -18.05 -24.77
N LEU A 182 -2.41 -17.15 -25.64
CA LEU A 182 -1.92 -17.44 -26.99
C LEU A 182 -0.41 -17.21 -27.09
N ALA A 183 0.31 -18.08 -27.82
CA ALA A 183 1.73 -17.88 -28.10
C ALA A 183 1.98 -16.65 -29.00
N ARG A 184 3.18 -16.05 -28.94
CA ARG A 184 3.51 -14.90 -29.79
C ARG A 184 3.78 -15.33 -31.24
N PRO A 185 3.65 -14.43 -32.23
CA PRO A 185 3.97 -14.73 -33.63
C PRO A 185 5.41 -15.21 -33.85
N SER A 186 6.36 -14.71 -33.05
CA SER A 186 7.79 -15.03 -33.10
C SER A 186 8.15 -16.42 -32.57
N ASP A 187 7.31 -17.01 -31.72
CA ASP A 187 7.70 -18.15 -30.89
C ASP A 187 7.61 -19.48 -31.64
N ALA A 188 7.24 -19.43 -32.93
CA ALA A 188 7.38 -20.53 -33.89
C ALA A 188 8.82 -20.72 -34.41
N GLY A 189 9.73 -19.78 -34.11
CA GLY A 189 11.10 -19.75 -34.63
C GLY A 189 11.18 -19.34 -36.11
N ASP A 190 12.38 -19.37 -36.69
CA ASP A 190 12.63 -18.98 -38.09
C ASP A 190 12.00 -19.94 -39.14
N GLY A 191 11.27 -20.98 -38.70
CA GLY A 191 10.51 -21.91 -39.53
C GLY A 191 9.19 -21.34 -40.07
N ALA A 192 9.18 -20.07 -40.49
CA ALA A 192 7.97 -19.37 -40.96
C ALA A 192 7.29 -20.02 -42.18
N ASP A 193 8.01 -20.83 -42.95
CA ASP A 193 7.51 -21.60 -44.10
C ASP A 193 6.86 -22.96 -43.74
N GLY A 194 6.71 -23.28 -42.45
CA GLY A 194 6.02 -24.51 -42.01
C GLY A 194 4.56 -24.59 -42.51
N PRO A 195 4.04 -25.77 -42.87
CA PRO A 195 2.71 -25.89 -43.48
C PRO A 195 1.56 -25.38 -42.58
N ALA A 196 1.75 -25.38 -41.26
CA ALA A 196 0.80 -24.81 -40.28
C ALA A 196 0.76 -23.27 -40.25
N ALA A 197 1.56 -22.56 -41.03
CA ALA A 197 1.53 -21.09 -41.10
C ALA A 197 0.29 -20.52 -41.83
N ARG A 198 -0.38 -21.32 -42.68
CA ARG A 198 -1.57 -20.87 -43.44
C ARG A 198 -2.87 -21.35 -42.78
N PRO A 199 -3.83 -20.46 -42.44
CA PRO A 199 -5.06 -20.84 -41.71
C PRO A 199 -5.86 -21.98 -42.35
N GLY A 200 -6.00 -21.99 -43.68
CA GLY A 200 -6.71 -23.05 -44.40
C GLY A 200 -6.03 -24.42 -44.33
N THR A 201 -4.71 -24.46 -44.18
CA THR A 201 -3.94 -25.71 -44.03
C THR A 201 -4.06 -26.27 -42.62
N VAL A 202 -4.05 -25.41 -41.60
CA VAL A 202 -4.33 -25.80 -40.20
C VAL A 202 -5.73 -26.41 -40.08
N GLY A 203 -6.75 -25.77 -40.67
CA GLY A 203 -8.13 -26.29 -40.69
C GLY A 203 -8.31 -27.60 -41.47
N ALA A 204 -7.34 -28.00 -42.29
CA ALA A 204 -7.30 -29.34 -42.89
C ALA A 204 -6.67 -30.36 -41.93
N LEU A 205 -5.46 -30.09 -41.45
CA LEU A 205 -4.73 -30.96 -40.51
C LEU A 205 -5.54 -31.23 -39.23
N LEU A 206 -6.28 -30.23 -38.71
CA LEU A 206 -7.12 -30.36 -37.52
C LEU A 206 -8.29 -31.36 -37.65
N ARG A 207 -8.67 -31.74 -38.88
CA ARG A 207 -9.69 -32.78 -39.14
C ARG A 207 -9.12 -34.20 -39.20
N GLU A 208 -7.80 -34.33 -39.29
CA GLU A 208 -7.09 -35.61 -39.48
C GLU A 208 -6.34 -36.03 -38.19
N VAL A 209 -6.53 -35.29 -37.09
CA VAL A 209 -5.86 -35.52 -35.79
C VAL A 209 -6.38 -36.78 -35.09
N PRO A 210 -5.53 -37.75 -34.72
CA PRO A 210 -5.91 -38.89 -33.90
C PRO A 210 -6.50 -38.47 -32.54
N PRO A 211 -7.46 -39.22 -31.95
CA PRO A 211 -8.19 -38.77 -30.76
C PRO A 211 -7.29 -38.48 -29.54
N GLY A 212 -6.21 -39.24 -29.34
CA GLY A 212 -5.23 -38.96 -28.29
C GLY A 212 -4.44 -37.65 -28.50
N ALA A 213 -4.15 -37.31 -29.76
CA ALA A 213 -3.53 -36.03 -30.12
C ALA A 213 -4.53 -34.87 -30.03
N ARG A 214 -5.80 -35.10 -30.37
CA ARG A 214 -6.87 -34.12 -30.23
C ARG A 214 -7.09 -33.74 -28.76
N SER A 215 -7.09 -34.71 -27.85
CA SER A 215 -7.18 -34.46 -26.40
C SER A 215 -6.02 -33.58 -25.86
N VAL A 216 -4.80 -33.74 -26.37
CA VAL A 216 -3.67 -32.86 -26.02
C VAL A 216 -3.89 -31.43 -26.54
N LEU A 217 -4.36 -31.30 -27.78
CA LEU A 217 -4.68 -29.99 -28.36
C LEU A 217 -5.81 -29.29 -27.58
N ASP A 218 -6.88 -29.99 -27.20
CA ASP A 218 -8.01 -29.41 -26.46
C ASP A 218 -7.64 -28.99 -25.03
N ALA A 219 -6.73 -29.73 -24.37
CA ALA A 219 -6.19 -29.35 -23.07
C ALA A 219 -5.33 -28.07 -23.15
N LEU A 220 -4.49 -27.95 -24.19
CA LEU A 220 -3.68 -26.75 -24.43
C LEU A 220 -4.48 -25.59 -25.05
N ALA A 221 -5.63 -25.86 -25.66
CA ALA A 221 -6.39 -24.88 -26.45
C ALA A 221 -6.76 -23.64 -25.64
N TRP A 222 -7.09 -23.78 -24.35
CA TRP A 222 -7.53 -22.67 -23.48
C TRP A 222 -6.71 -22.48 -22.20
N GLY A 223 -5.69 -23.32 -21.98
CA GLY A 223 -4.74 -23.14 -20.89
C GLY A 223 -3.59 -22.20 -21.28
N PRO A 224 -2.48 -22.20 -20.52
CA PRO A 224 -1.19 -21.77 -21.05
C PRO A 224 -0.88 -22.59 -22.33
N PRO A 225 -0.36 -21.98 -23.41
CA PRO A 225 -0.06 -22.67 -24.66
C PRO A 225 1.21 -23.53 -24.59
N VAL A 226 1.56 -24.04 -23.40
CA VAL A 226 2.78 -24.80 -23.11
C VAL A 226 2.41 -26.09 -22.39
N GLY A 227 2.74 -27.22 -23.01
CA GLY A 227 2.56 -28.55 -22.43
C GLY A 227 3.89 -29.15 -21.97
N VAL A 228 3.88 -29.87 -20.85
CA VAL A 228 5.01 -30.72 -20.45
C VAL A 228 5.05 -31.94 -21.37
N LEU A 229 6.23 -32.21 -21.94
CA LEU A 229 6.47 -33.30 -22.88
C LEU A 229 6.41 -34.67 -22.14
N PRO A 230 5.46 -35.57 -22.48
CA PRO A 230 5.23 -36.80 -21.70
C PRO A 230 6.43 -37.76 -21.64
N ALA A 231 6.41 -38.66 -20.65
CA ALA A 231 7.44 -39.68 -20.47
C ALA A 231 7.65 -40.54 -21.75
N PRO A 232 8.89 -40.94 -22.09
CA PRO A 232 9.17 -41.77 -23.27
C PRO A 232 8.35 -43.08 -23.28
N ARG A 233 7.96 -43.54 -24.48
CA ARG A 233 7.17 -44.77 -24.69
C ARG A 233 5.80 -44.78 -23.98
N THR A 234 5.12 -43.63 -23.98
CA THR A 234 3.70 -43.52 -23.58
C THR A 234 2.84 -43.14 -24.80
N PRO A 235 1.55 -43.53 -24.86
CA PRO A 235 0.68 -43.13 -25.97
C PRO A 235 0.49 -41.60 -26.06
N ALA A 236 0.59 -40.90 -24.92
CA ALA A 236 0.62 -39.44 -24.90
C ALA A 236 1.91 -38.87 -25.56
N ARG A 237 3.06 -39.53 -25.41
CA ARG A 237 4.30 -39.14 -26.09
C ARG A 237 4.22 -39.38 -27.60
N GLU A 238 3.61 -40.48 -28.03
CA GLU A 238 3.36 -40.79 -29.45
C GLU A 238 2.42 -39.75 -30.08
N ALA A 239 1.34 -39.40 -29.38
CA ALA A 239 0.41 -38.34 -29.79
C ALA A 239 1.11 -36.97 -29.94
N VAL A 240 1.96 -36.58 -28.97
CA VAL A 240 2.75 -35.34 -29.05
C VAL A 240 3.80 -35.39 -30.17
N GLN A 241 4.43 -36.55 -30.40
CA GLN A 241 5.38 -36.73 -31.51
C GLN A 241 4.67 -36.63 -32.88
N TRP A 242 3.45 -37.13 -33.01
CA TRP A 242 2.63 -36.93 -34.21
C TRP A 242 2.31 -35.44 -34.43
N LEU A 243 1.88 -34.73 -33.38
CA LEU A 243 1.58 -33.29 -33.45
C LEU A 243 2.81 -32.44 -33.84
N LEU A 244 3.98 -32.76 -33.29
CA LEU A 244 5.26 -32.14 -33.69
C LEU A 244 5.60 -32.46 -35.15
N GLY A 245 5.38 -33.70 -35.59
CA GLY A 245 5.60 -34.13 -36.99
C GLY A 245 4.70 -33.46 -38.01
N GLN A 246 3.49 -33.03 -37.61
CA GLN A 246 2.57 -32.24 -38.45
C GLN A 246 2.74 -30.71 -38.29
N GLY A 247 3.65 -30.24 -37.42
CA GLY A 247 3.82 -28.82 -37.11
C GLY A 247 2.63 -28.20 -36.35
N LEU A 248 1.74 -29.02 -35.78
CA LEU A 248 0.61 -28.55 -34.94
C LEU A 248 1.04 -28.21 -33.52
N LEU A 249 2.20 -28.72 -33.08
CA LEU A 249 2.97 -28.22 -31.95
C LEU A 249 4.39 -27.89 -32.43
N VAL A 250 5.08 -27.01 -31.71
CA VAL A 250 6.53 -26.76 -31.89
C VAL A 250 7.30 -27.13 -30.61
N PRO A 251 8.61 -27.48 -30.71
CA PRO A 251 9.46 -27.63 -29.52
C PRO A 251 9.61 -26.28 -28.79
N GLY A 252 9.43 -26.27 -27.47
CA GLY A 252 9.69 -25.09 -26.64
C GLY A 252 11.06 -25.15 -25.96
N ASP A 253 11.25 -26.16 -25.11
CA ASP A 253 12.56 -26.50 -24.53
C ASP A 253 12.74 -28.03 -24.46
N ALA A 254 13.77 -28.52 -23.78
CA ALA A 254 14.05 -29.96 -23.66
C ALA A 254 12.95 -30.79 -22.93
N ARG A 255 11.99 -30.14 -22.25
CA ARG A 255 10.88 -30.74 -21.50
C ARG A 255 9.50 -30.15 -21.86
N HIS A 256 9.42 -29.12 -22.71
CA HIS A 256 8.17 -28.45 -23.05
C HIS A 256 7.91 -28.38 -24.56
N VAL A 257 6.63 -28.52 -24.93
CA VAL A 257 6.09 -28.26 -26.27
C VAL A 257 5.16 -27.05 -26.22
N LEU A 258 5.12 -26.26 -27.30
CA LEU A 258 4.32 -25.05 -27.39
C LEU A 258 3.28 -25.18 -28.51
N LEU A 259 2.07 -24.68 -28.25
CA LEU A 259 0.95 -24.61 -29.19
C LEU A 259 1.03 -23.28 -29.98
N PRO A 260 1.31 -23.29 -31.30
CA PRO A 260 1.45 -22.07 -32.08
C PRO A 260 0.15 -21.26 -32.15
N ARG A 261 0.27 -19.93 -32.19
CA ARG A 261 -0.86 -18.98 -32.23
C ARG A 261 -1.93 -19.34 -33.26
N ALA A 262 -1.52 -19.67 -34.49
CA ALA A 262 -2.43 -20.02 -35.58
C ALA A 262 -3.22 -21.32 -35.31
N VAL A 263 -2.58 -22.31 -34.67
CA VAL A 263 -3.24 -23.58 -34.30
C VAL A 263 -4.18 -23.37 -33.12
N ALA A 264 -3.77 -22.60 -32.10
CA ALA A 264 -4.63 -22.22 -31.00
C ALA A 264 -5.87 -21.43 -31.46
N LEU A 265 -5.71 -20.42 -32.31
CA LEU A 265 -6.84 -19.67 -32.87
C LEU A 265 -7.75 -20.56 -33.73
N ALA A 266 -7.21 -21.47 -34.54
CA ALA A 266 -8.03 -22.42 -35.31
C ALA A 266 -8.81 -23.39 -34.41
N LEU A 267 -8.22 -23.85 -33.30
CA LEU A 267 -8.91 -24.66 -32.27
C LEU A 267 -9.99 -23.87 -31.51
N ARG A 268 -9.84 -22.55 -31.40
CA ARG A 268 -10.79 -21.62 -30.75
C ARG A 268 -11.81 -21.01 -31.73
N GLU A 269 -11.86 -21.46 -32.99
CA GLU A 269 -12.75 -20.92 -34.05
C GLU A 269 -12.50 -19.42 -34.33
N GLY A 270 -11.24 -18.99 -34.24
CA GLY A 270 -10.80 -17.60 -34.36
C GLY A 270 -10.83 -16.80 -33.06
N ARG A 271 -11.42 -17.33 -31.98
CA ARG A 271 -11.57 -16.59 -30.72
C ARG A 271 -10.27 -16.49 -29.91
N THR A 272 -10.07 -15.35 -29.27
CA THR A 272 -9.04 -15.11 -28.25
C THR A 272 -9.52 -15.54 -26.87
N HIS A 273 -10.78 -15.28 -26.53
CA HIS A 273 -11.38 -15.54 -25.22
C HIS A 273 -12.55 -16.54 -25.33
N ARG A 274 -12.83 -17.31 -24.27
CA ARG A 274 -13.93 -18.30 -24.26
C ARG A 274 -15.29 -17.64 -24.45
N THR A 275 -15.49 -16.51 -23.77
CA THR A 275 -16.72 -15.73 -23.71
C THR A 275 -16.36 -14.25 -23.59
N LEU A 276 -17.09 -13.37 -24.27
CA LEU A 276 -16.99 -11.93 -24.12
C LEU A 276 -17.42 -11.49 -22.71
N ALA A 277 -16.62 -10.63 -22.08
CA ALA A 277 -16.83 -10.14 -20.71
C ALA A 277 -17.96 -9.09 -20.63
N ARG A 278 -19.21 -9.54 -20.73
CA ARG A 278 -20.41 -8.72 -20.45
C ARG A 278 -20.48 -8.34 -18.96
N HIS A 279 -21.00 -7.15 -18.65
CA HIS A 279 -21.22 -6.69 -17.26
C HIS A 279 -22.18 -7.66 -16.54
N PRO A 280 -21.90 -8.11 -15.30
CA PRO A 280 -22.77 -9.03 -14.59
C PRO A 280 -24.15 -8.40 -14.34
N ALA A 281 -25.21 -9.16 -14.60
CA ALA A 281 -26.57 -8.69 -14.39
C ALA A 281 -26.88 -8.54 -12.90
N VAL A 282 -27.39 -7.37 -12.51
CA VAL A 282 -27.98 -7.16 -11.18
C VAL A 282 -29.33 -7.89 -11.14
N PRO A 283 -29.71 -8.60 -10.07
CA PRO A 283 -31.02 -9.21 -9.94
C PRO A 283 -32.14 -8.15 -10.03
N SER A 284 -32.85 -8.11 -11.16
CA SER A 284 -34.07 -7.33 -11.30
C SER A 284 -35.10 -7.84 -10.30
N GLY A 285 -35.57 -6.99 -9.38
CA GLY A 285 -36.51 -7.33 -8.31
C GLY A 285 -37.94 -7.60 -8.80
N GLY A 286 -38.10 -8.62 -9.66
CA GLY A 286 -39.38 -9.04 -10.21
C GLY A 286 -40.17 -9.93 -9.25
N VAL A 287 -41.41 -9.54 -8.96
CA VAL A 287 -42.36 -10.38 -8.22
C VAL A 287 -42.95 -11.42 -9.18
N GLY A 288 -42.34 -12.60 -9.27
CA GLY A 288 -42.91 -13.74 -10.02
C GLY A 288 -41.89 -14.81 -10.38
N GLY A 289 -42.11 -16.03 -9.89
CA GLY A 289 -41.25 -17.20 -10.19
C GLY A 289 -41.58 -18.38 -9.28
N GLU A 290 -42.58 -19.19 -9.64
CA GLU A 290 -42.94 -20.40 -8.90
C GLU A 290 -41.92 -21.52 -9.12
N GLY A 291 -40.89 -21.61 -8.27
CA GLY A 291 -39.91 -22.70 -8.36
C GLY A 291 -38.68 -22.57 -7.48
N GLY A 292 -38.76 -23.04 -6.23
CA GLY A 292 -37.61 -23.23 -5.35
C GLY A 292 -37.37 -22.13 -4.31
N PHE A 293 -36.48 -22.41 -3.36
CA PHE A 293 -36.14 -21.54 -2.23
C PHE A 293 -35.15 -20.43 -2.64
N ALA A 294 -35.56 -19.60 -3.60
CA ALA A 294 -34.76 -18.47 -4.07
C ALA A 294 -34.52 -17.43 -2.96
N SER A 295 -33.36 -16.75 -3.01
CA SER A 295 -33.02 -15.69 -2.07
C SER A 295 -34.04 -14.55 -2.11
N ARG A 296 -34.22 -13.86 -0.97
CA ARG A 296 -35.24 -12.82 -0.76
C ARG A 296 -34.86 -11.47 -1.40
N ALA A 297 -34.43 -11.51 -2.67
CA ALA A 297 -33.96 -10.36 -3.47
C ALA A 297 -35.10 -9.46 -3.97
N GLY A 298 -36.07 -9.15 -3.10
CA GLY A 298 -36.99 -8.03 -3.29
C GLY A 298 -36.34 -6.76 -2.75
N ALA A 299 -36.52 -5.63 -3.44
CA ALA A 299 -35.99 -4.35 -2.97
C ALA A 299 -36.65 -3.98 -1.62
N LEU A 300 -35.83 -3.74 -0.61
CA LEU A 300 -36.30 -3.33 0.72
C LEU A 300 -36.69 -1.85 0.72
N SER A 301 -37.66 -1.46 1.53
CA SER A 301 -38.01 -0.03 1.65
C SER A 301 -36.82 0.75 2.24
N PRO A 302 -36.49 1.94 1.71
CA PRO A 302 -35.39 2.75 2.23
C PRO A 302 -35.51 3.06 3.73
N GLU A 303 -36.73 3.16 4.25
CA GLU A 303 -37.06 3.35 5.67
C GLU A 303 -36.60 2.18 6.55
N VAL A 304 -36.78 0.93 6.10
CA VAL A 304 -36.33 -0.26 6.85
C VAL A 304 -34.80 -0.34 6.83
N VAL A 305 -34.17 -0.05 5.69
CA VAL A 305 -32.70 0.03 5.56
C VAL A 305 -32.12 1.13 6.45
N ALA A 306 -32.77 2.30 6.52
CA ALA A 306 -32.38 3.41 7.38
C ALA A 306 -32.53 3.07 8.89
N ALA A 307 -33.69 2.53 9.30
CA ALA A 307 -33.92 2.19 10.70
C ALA A 307 -32.96 1.10 11.22
N GLU A 308 -32.61 0.12 10.39
CA GLU A 308 -31.65 -0.93 10.75
C GLU A 308 -30.20 -0.42 10.73
N SER A 309 -29.86 0.48 9.80
CA SER A 309 -28.60 1.24 9.83
C SER A 309 -28.44 2.01 11.15
N GLY A 310 -29.52 2.65 11.63
CA GLY A 310 -29.57 3.34 12.91
C GLY A 310 -29.29 2.43 14.11
N ARG A 311 -29.95 1.26 14.18
CA ARG A 311 -29.72 0.27 15.26
C ARG A 311 -28.29 -0.26 15.30
N ALA A 312 -27.72 -0.57 14.15
CA ALA A 312 -26.33 -1.03 14.05
C ALA A 312 -25.33 0.07 14.44
N ALA A 313 -25.59 1.33 14.05
CA ALA A 313 -24.80 2.48 14.48
C ALA A 313 -24.84 2.70 16.00
N GLU A 314 -26.00 2.54 16.63
CA GLU A 314 -26.16 2.56 18.09
C GLU A 314 -25.41 1.42 18.78
N GLN A 315 -25.55 0.20 18.27
CA GLN A 315 -24.88 -1.00 18.78
C GLN A 315 -23.35 -0.79 18.79
N VAL A 316 -22.74 -0.42 17.66
CA VAL A 316 -21.26 -0.29 17.59
C VAL A 316 -20.73 0.85 18.46
N VAL A 317 -21.44 1.98 18.56
CA VAL A 317 -21.04 3.08 19.46
C VAL A 317 -21.16 2.65 20.94
N ARG A 318 -22.22 1.92 21.32
CA ARG A 318 -22.37 1.39 22.68
C ARG A 318 -21.27 0.38 23.02
N LEU A 319 -20.90 -0.49 22.09
CA LEU A 319 -19.83 -1.49 22.30
C LEU A 319 -18.45 -0.84 22.47
N VAL A 320 -18.09 0.15 21.64
CA VAL A 320 -16.83 0.89 21.80
C VAL A 320 -16.80 1.66 23.12
N ALA A 321 -17.91 2.31 23.51
CA ALA A 321 -18.01 2.96 24.82
C ALA A 321 -17.88 1.95 25.98
N GLY A 322 -18.49 0.77 25.86
CA GLY A 322 -18.38 -0.32 26.84
C GLY A 322 -16.96 -0.86 26.98
N LEU A 323 -16.24 -1.03 25.86
CA LEU A 323 -14.83 -1.44 25.86
C LEU A 323 -13.94 -0.41 26.58
N VAL A 324 -14.13 0.87 26.26
CA VAL A 324 -13.38 1.97 26.87
C VAL A 324 -13.64 2.06 28.37
N ARG A 325 -14.91 2.00 28.81
CA ARG A 325 -15.26 1.92 30.24
C ARG A 325 -14.75 0.65 30.92
N ALA A 326 -14.51 -0.43 30.17
CA ALA A 326 -13.91 -1.65 30.71
C ALA A 326 -12.42 -1.49 30.98
N TRP A 327 -11.66 -0.98 30.01
CA TRP A 327 -10.20 -0.80 30.10
C TRP A 327 -9.78 0.44 30.91
N GLU A 328 -10.68 1.36 31.21
CA GLU A 328 -10.46 2.40 32.22
C GLU A 328 -10.34 1.81 33.65
N ILE A 329 -11.07 0.73 33.93
CA ILE A 329 -11.11 0.06 35.24
C ILE A 329 -10.07 -1.07 35.32
N GLU A 330 -9.98 -1.88 34.26
CA GLU A 330 -9.02 -2.99 34.16
C GLU A 330 -8.35 -2.96 32.77
N PRO A 331 -7.21 -2.23 32.62
CA PRO A 331 -6.45 -2.18 31.37
C PRO A 331 -6.00 -3.57 30.92
N ALA A 332 -6.10 -3.85 29.62
CA ALA A 332 -5.79 -5.18 29.08
C ALA A 332 -4.28 -5.35 28.78
N PRO A 333 -3.60 -6.41 29.27
CA PRO A 333 -2.16 -6.57 29.07
C PRO A 333 -1.80 -6.87 27.61
N VAL A 334 -0.71 -6.26 27.13
CA VAL A 334 -0.15 -6.48 25.79
C VAL A 334 0.71 -7.76 25.79
N LEU A 335 0.66 -8.56 24.73
CA LEU A 335 1.53 -9.72 24.55
C LEU A 335 2.98 -9.29 24.21
N ARG A 336 3.96 -10.14 24.54
CA ARG A 336 5.37 -9.95 24.11
C ARG A 336 5.57 -9.86 22.59
N ALA A 337 4.62 -10.35 21.78
CA ALA A 337 4.64 -10.25 20.32
C ALA A 337 3.93 -8.98 19.79
N GLY A 338 3.38 -8.15 20.69
CA GLY A 338 2.36 -7.15 20.38
C GLY A 338 0.95 -7.74 20.38
N GLY A 339 -0.05 -6.88 20.52
CA GLY A 339 -1.46 -7.25 20.45
C GLY A 339 -2.05 -7.86 21.74
N LEU A 340 -3.36 -8.14 21.68
CA LEU A 340 -4.24 -8.59 22.73
C LEU A 340 -4.39 -10.11 22.71
N GLY A 341 -4.12 -10.78 23.84
CA GLY A 341 -4.22 -12.23 23.94
C GLY A 341 -5.63 -12.78 23.77
N VAL A 342 -5.77 -13.96 23.14
CA VAL A 342 -7.05 -14.64 22.87
C VAL A 342 -7.91 -14.83 24.15
N ARG A 343 -7.28 -15.07 25.30
CA ARG A 343 -7.99 -15.16 26.59
C ARG A 343 -8.63 -13.83 27.01
N GLU A 344 -8.01 -12.72 26.66
CA GLU A 344 -8.49 -11.38 26.99
C GLU A 344 -9.52 -10.89 25.97
N LEU A 345 -9.34 -11.20 24.69
CA LEU A 345 -10.39 -11.03 23.66
C LEU A 345 -11.69 -11.75 24.05
N ARG A 346 -11.60 -12.97 24.60
CA ARG A 346 -12.76 -13.68 25.17
C ARG A 346 -13.36 -13.01 26.39
N ARG A 347 -12.55 -12.39 27.26
CA ARG A 347 -13.06 -11.61 28.40
C ARG A 347 -13.82 -10.38 27.93
N VAL A 348 -13.29 -9.67 26.92
CA VAL A 348 -13.95 -8.54 26.26
C VAL A 348 -15.27 -8.98 25.61
N ALA A 349 -15.27 -10.05 24.81
CA ALA A 349 -16.47 -10.60 24.18
C ALA A 349 -17.57 -10.93 25.22
N GLY A 350 -17.21 -11.65 26.28
CA GLY A 350 -18.13 -11.98 27.38
C GLY A 350 -18.62 -10.76 28.18
N ARG A 351 -17.80 -9.72 28.35
CA ARG A 351 -18.17 -8.47 29.04
C ARG A 351 -19.04 -7.54 28.18
N LEU A 352 -18.95 -7.65 26.87
CA LEU A 352 -19.75 -6.89 25.90
C LEU A 352 -21.03 -7.62 25.45
N GLU A 353 -21.23 -8.88 25.86
CA GLU A 353 -22.33 -9.78 25.45
C GLU A 353 -22.36 -10.04 23.90
N VAL A 354 -21.17 -10.19 23.28
CA VAL A 354 -21.00 -10.44 21.81
C VAL A 354 -20.04 -11.61 21.52
N ASP A 355 -19.88 -12.00 20.24
CA ASP A 355 -18.94 -13.06 19.83
C ASP A 355 -17.48 -12.57 19.66
N GLU A 356 -16.52 -13.51 19.54
CA GLU A 356 -15.08 -13.19 19.41
C GLU A 356 -14.74 -12.35 18.16
N THR A 357 -15.55 -12.40 17.10
CA THR A 357 -15.38 -11.65 15.84
C THR A 357 -15.90 -10.21 15.97
N GLU A 358 -17.09 -10.02 16.56
CA GLU A 358 -17.63 -8.68 16.83
C GLU A 358 -16.76 -7.97 17.88
N ALA A 359 -16.32 -8.69 18.93
CA ALA A 359 -15.36 -8.16 19.91
C ALA A 359 -14.02 -7.77 19.25
N ALA A 360 -13.51 -8.57 18.31
CA ALA A 360 -12.30 -8.26 17.57
C ALA A 360 -12.46 -6.98 16.73
N LEU A 361 -13.60 -6.82 16.04
CA LEU A 361 -13.92 -5.61 15.28
C LEU A 361 -13.99 -4.37 16.19
N VAL A 362 -14.66 -4.46 17.34
CA VAL A 362 -14.78 -3.35 18.32
C VAL A 362 -13.40 -2.93 18.86
N VAL A 363 -12.55 -3.89 19.22
CA VAL A 363 -11.18 -3.65 19.70
C VAL A 363 -10.31 -3.01 18.60
N GLU A 364 -10.31 -3.60 17.40
CA GLU A 364 -9.57 -3.08 16.24
C GLU A 364 -10.00 -1.67 15.84
N LEU A 365 -11.31 -1.38 15.93
CA LEU A 365 -11.89 -0.10 15.58
C LEU A 365 -11.55 0.98 16.62
N ALA A 366 -11.59 0.66 17.91
CA ALA A 366 -11.17 1.56 18.98
C ALA A 366 -9.67 1.89 18.90
N GLY A 367 -8.82 0.89 18.61
CA GLY A 367 -7.38 1.09 18.40
C GLY A 367 -7.07 1.89 17.13
N ALA A 368 -7.75 1.59 16.02
CA ALA A 368 -7.60 2.35 14.78
C ALA A 368 -8.10 3.81 14.89
N ALA A 369 -9.07 4.07 15.76
CA ALA A 369 -9.56 5.42 16.06
C ALA A 369 -8.66 6.18 17.07
N GLY A 370 -7.68 5.52 17.68
CA GLY A 370 -6.82 6.11 18.72
C GLY A 370 -7.53 6.32 20.07
N LEU A 371 -8.68 5.69 20.30
CA LEU A 371 -9.40 5.74 21.57
C LEU A 371 -8.73 4.88 22.65
N VAL A 372 -8.04 3.81 22.22
CA VAL A 372 -7.19 2.96 23.07
C VAL A 372 -5.82 2.79 22.43
N VAL A 373 -4.77 2.78 23.25
CA VAL A 373 -3.36 2.63 22.81
C VAL A 373 -2.60 1.76 23.80
N ASP A 374 -1.48 1.19 23.35
CA ASP A 374 -0.42 0.68 24.23
C ASP A 374 0.12 1.86 25.08
N ASP A 375 0.26 1.66 26.38
CA ASP A 375 0.75 2.68 27.31
C ASP A 375 2.27 2.90 27.26
N GLU A 376 3.02 2.03 26.55
CA GLU A 376 4.49 2.04 26.46
C GLU A 376 5.20 1.92 27.85
N GLU A 377 4.51 1.41 28.89
CA GLU A 377 5.06 1.21 30.25
C GLU A 377 5.89 -0.10 30.37
N GLU A 378 6.61 -0.29 31.49
CA GLU A 378 7.45 -1.47 31.74
C GLU A 378 6.67 -2.81 31.72
N THR A 379 5.38 -2.78 32.06
CA THR A 379 4.44 -3.88 31.86
C THR A 379 3.29 -3.36 30.99
N PRO A 380 3.43 -3.43 29.65
CA PRO A 380 2.58 -2.67 28.75
C PRO A 380 1.12 -3.11 28.77
N SER A 381 0.21 -2.15 28.78
CA SER A 381 -1.24 -2.37 28.78
C SER A 381 -1.98 -1.46 27.77
N PHE A 382 -3.08 -1.96 27.22
CA PHE A 382 -3.98 -1.18 26.40
C PHE A 382 -4.89 -0.33 27.28
N ALA A 383 -4.70 1.00 27.21
CA ALA A 383 -5.37 1.98 28.05
C ALA A 383 -6.14 3.04 27.21
N PRO A 384 -7.24 3.61 27.75
CA PRO A 384 -7.93 4.75 27.14
C PRO A 384 -7.05 6.01 26.98
N THR A 385 -7.19 6.70 25.85
CA THR A 385 -6.53 7.99 25.59
C THR A 385 -7.41 9.18 25.98
N ALA A 386 -6.83 10.37 26.08
CA ALA A 386 -7.59 11.62 26.24
C ALA A 386 -8.56 11.94 25.08
N ALA A 387 -8.47 11.26 23.93
CA ALA A 387 -9.44 11.42 22.83
C ALA A 387 -10.80 10.78 23.15
N VAL A 388 -10.85 9.86 24.12
CA VAL A 388 -12.09 9.28 24.65
C VAL A 388 -13.00 10.35 25.23
N ASP A 389 -12.44 11.33 25.95
CA ASP A 389 -13.23 12.31 26.68
C ASP A 389 -13.94 13.28 25.70
N GLU A 390 -13.28 13.67 24.58
CA GLU A 390 -13.92 14.42 23.48
C GLU A 390 -14.92 13.55 22.69
N TRP A 391 -14.64 12.26 22.46
CA TRP A 391 -15.53 11.35 21.73
C TRP A 391 -16.81 11.04 22.53
N LEU A 392 -16.71 10.72 23.83
CA LEU A 392 -17.87 10.43 24.69
C LEU A 392 -18.79 11.64 24.87
N ALA A 393 -18.23 12.85 24.88
CA ALA A 393 -19.00 14.10 24.96
C ALA A 393 -19.78 14.44 23.68
N ALA A 394 -19.44 13.81 22.54
CA ALA A 394 -20.11 14.07 21.27
C ALA A 394 -21.46 13.33 21.13
N GLU A 395 -22.35 13.86 20.30
CA GLU A 395 -23.61 13.20 19.96
C GLU A 395 -23.38 11.86 19.23
N LEU A 396 -24.36 10.96 19.31
CA LEU A 396 -24.31 9.63 18.70
C LEU A 396 -23.94 9.66 17.20
N PRO A 397 -24.53 10.50 16.33
CA PRO A 397 -24.18 10.48 14.91
C PRO A 397 -22.75 10.92 14.63
N THR A 398 -22.23 11.86 15.42
CA THR A 398 -20.83 12.32 15.37
C THR A 398 -19.87 11.23 15.85
N ARG A 399 -20.19 10.57 16.99
CA ARG A 399 -19.43 9.41 17.49
C ARG A 399 -19.35 8.30 16.46
N TRP A 400 -20.48 7.96 15.83
CA TRP A 400 -20.53 6.96 14.77
C TRP A 400 -19.74 7.39 13.53
N SER A 401 -19.88 8.63 13.06
CA SER A 401 -19.14 9.15 11.90
C SER A 401 -17.63 9.00 12.10
N THR A 402 -17.09 9.29 13.29
CA THR A 402 -15.68 9.03 13.63
C THR A 402 -15.31 7.56 13.43
N LEU A 403 -16.11 6.62 13.95
CA LEU A 403 -15.85 5.18 13.80
C LEU A 403 -15.96 4.72 12.33
N ALA A 404 -17.02 5.11 11.63
CA ALA A 404 -17.28 4.69 10.24
C ALA A 404 -16.21 5.23 9.27
N ARG A 405 -15.75 6.48 9.46
CA ARG A 405 -14.62 7.07 8.72
C ARG A 405 -13.30 6.37 9.03
N THR A 406 -13.05 6.01 10.29
CA THR A 406 -11.89 5.19 10.69
C THR A 406 -11.92 3.82 10.02
N TRP A 407 -13.05 3.10 10.06
CA TRP A 407 -13.19 1.79 9.43
C TRP A 407 -12.96 1.83 7.91
N LEU A 408 -13.53 2.81 7.21
CA LEU A 408 -13.37 2.94 5.76
C LEU A 408 -11.94 3.27 5.34
N SER A 409 -11.16 3.95 6.19
CA SER A 409 -9.80 4.41 5.90
C SER A 409 -8.68 3.56 6.49
N THR A 410 -8.93 2.80 7.57
CA THR A 410 -7.89 2.03 8.27
C THR A 410 -7.37 0.86 7.43
N ALA A 411 -6.05 0.74 7.35
CA ALA A 411 -5.41 -0.40 6.69
C ALA A 411 -5.50 -1.70 7.53
N ARG A 412 -6.10 -1.68 8.72
CA ARG A 412 -6.23 -2.88 9.58
C ARG A 412 -7.42 -3.75 9.14
N ALA A 413 -7.19 -5.06 9.12
CA ALA A 413 -8.13 -6.09 8.69
C ALA A 413 -8.60 -6.93 9.89
N ALA A 414 -9.62 -6.45 10.61
CA ALA A 414 -10.09 -7.09 11.84
C ALA A 414 -10.60 -8.51 11.60
N TRP A 415 -11.16 -8.78 10.43
CA TRP A 415 -11.56 -10.11 9.97
C TRP A 415 -10.46 -11.19 9.92
N LEU A 416 -9.19 -10.82 10.14
CA LEU A 416 -8.06 -11.77 10.26
C LEU A 416 -7.69 -12.13 11.71
N VAL A 417 -8.29 -11.49 12.73
CA VAL A 417 -8.11 -11.88 14.14
C VAL A 417 -8.57 -13.32 14.36
N GLY A 418 -7.81 -14.10 15.12
CA GLY A 418 -8.09 -15.52 15.37
C GLY A 418 -7.75 -16.47 14.21
N THR A 419 -7.53 -15.96 13.00
CA THR A 419 -6.98 -16.76 11.89
C THR A 419 -5.49 -17.07 12.12
N ARG A 420 -4.92 -18.00 11.35
CA ARG A 420 -3.49 -18.34 11.40
C ARG A 420 -2.73 -17.71 10.23
N ASP A 421 -1.45 -17.39 10.44
CA ASP A 421 -0.52 -17.06 9.37
C ASP A 421 0.02 -18.33 8.66
N ASP A 422 0.85 -18.11 7.63
CA ASP A 422 1.49 -19.18 6.84
C ASP A 422 2.47 -20.04 7.67
N ARG A 423 2.80 -19.61 8.89
CA ARG A 423 3.64 -20.31 9.87
C ARG A 423 2.81 -21.00 10.95
N GLY A 424 1.48 -20.92 10.87
CA GLY A 424 0.52 -21.50 11.82
C GLY A 424 0.27 -20.68 13.09
N VAL A 425 0.84 -19.48 13.23
CA VAL A 425 0.68 -18.58 14.39
C VAL A 425 -0.68 -17.89 14.35
N VAL A 426 -1.41 -17.90 15.47
CA VAL A 426 -2.72 -17.23 15.59
C VAL A 426 -2.54 -15.72 15.69
N ARG A 427 -3.25 -14.96 14.84
CA ARG A 427 -3.19 -13.50 14.78
C ARG A 427 -3.99 -12.88 15.94
N ALA A 428 -3.33 -12.06 16.75
CA ALA A 428 -3.95 -11.38 17.88
C ALA A 428 -4.71 -10.11 17.43
N ALA A 429 -5.65 -9.59 18.23
CA ALA A 429 -6.19 -8.24 17.99
C ALA A 429 -5.12 -7.19 18.36
N LEU A 430 -5.17 -6.00 17.77
CA LEU A 430 -4.16 -4.92 17.85
C LEU A 430 -2.74 -5.30 17.39
N ASP A 431 -2.55 -6.50 16.85
CA ASP A 431 -1.31 -7.01 16.25
C ASP A 431 -0.86 -6.15 15.04
N PRO A 432 0.42 -5.71 14.95
CA PRO A 432 0.94 -5.00 13.79
C PRO A 432 0.80 -5.75 12.45
N GLU A 433 0.83 -7.08 12.43
CA GLU A 433 0.71 -7.89 11.20
C GLU A 433 -0.69 -7.85 10.55
N LEU A 434 -1.72 -7.30 11.22
CA LEU A 434 -3.08 -7.18 10.64
C LEU A 434 -3.22 -6.08 9.58
N VAL A 435 -2.16 -5.35 9.26
CA VAL A 435 -2.15 -4.31 8.22
C VAL A 435 -2.22 -4.93 6.81
N ARG A 436 -3.25 -4.57 6.04
CA ARG A 436 -3.44 -4.90 4.63
C ARG A 436 -3.62 -3.58 3.85
N PRO A 437 -2.57 -3.07 3.16
CA PRO A 437 -2.64 -1.78 2.45
C PRO A 437 -3.75 -1.65 1.39
N TRP A 438 -4.31 -2.76 0.93
CA TRP A 438 -5.44 -2.81 0.02
C TRP A 438 -6.82 -2.79 0.70
N ALA A 439 -6.93 -3.00 2.01
CA ALA A 439 -8.22 -3.02 2.73
C ALA A 439 -9.05 -1.72 2.56
N PRO A 440 -8.47 -0.50 2.64
CA PRO A 440 -9.22 0.74 2.40
C PRO A 440 -9.65 0.93 0.94
N ARG A 441 -9.07 0.17 0.00
CA ARG A 441 -9.54 0.12 -1.40
C ARG A 441 -10.70 -0.86 -1.49
N LEU A 442 -10.54 -2.08 -0.98
CA LEU A 442 -11.60 -3.10 -0.99
C LEU A 442 -12.90 -2.58 -0.37
N ARG A 443 -12.84 -1.96 0.82
CA ARG A 443 -14.02 -1.36 1.46
C ARG A 443 -14.75 -0.38 0.54
N ARG A 444 -14.03 0.56 -0.10
CA ARG A 444 -14.62 1.50 -1.06
C ARG A 444 -15.16 0.83 -2.32
N SER A 445 -14.45 -0.16 -2.88
CA SER A 445 -14.91 -0.87 -4.08
C SER A 445 -16.18 -1.69 -3.82
N VAL A 446 -16.27 -2.37 -2.67
CA VAL A 446 -17.48 -3.09 -2.22
C VAL A 446 -18.66 -2.13 -2.04
N LEU A 447 -18.45 -1.01 -1.34
CA LEU A 447 -19.50 0.00 -1.17
C LEU A 447 -19.89 0.67 -2.50
N GLY A 448 -18.95 0.85 -3.44
CA GLY A 448 -19.21 1.37 -4.78
C GLY A 448 -20.12 0.45 -5.60
N VAL A 449 -19.87 -0.86 -5.59
CA VAL A 449 -20.77 -1.85 -6.21
C VAL A 449 -22.19 -1.76 -5.62
N LEU A 450 -22.32 -1.57 -4.30
CA LEU A 450 -23.63 -1.38 -3.65
C LEU A 450 -24.21 0.04 -3.82
N ALA A 451 -23.43 1.01 -4.31
CA ALA A 451 -23.88 2.37 -4.57
C ALA A 451 -24.49 2.51 -5.97
N ASP A 452 -23.93 1.81 -6.96
CA ASP A 452 -24.40 1.86 -8.36
C ASP A 452 -25.71 1.08 -8.58
N VAL A 453 -26.04 0.14 -7.69
CA VAL A 453 -27.39 -0.45 -7.65
C VAL A 453 -28.40 0.50 -6.99
N ALA A 454 -29.65 0.42 -7.46
CA ALA A 454 -30.74 1.26 -6.96
C ALA A 454 -30.92 1.11 -5.43
N PRO A 455 -31.29 2.18 -4.70
CA PRO A 455 -31.52 2.11 -3.26
C PRO A 455 -32.52 1.01 -2.87
N GLY A 456 -32.18 0.22 -1.86
CA GLY A 456 -32.99 -0.92 -1.40
C GLY A 456 -32.70 -2.25 -2.12
N VAL A 457 -31.96 -2.26 -3.24
CA VAL A 457 -31.44 -3.49 -3.84
C VAL A 457 -30.37 -4.08 -2.94
N THR A 458 -30.42 -5.40 -2.75
CA THR A 458 -29.48 -6.19 -1.96
C THR A 458 -28.59 -7.02 -2.87
N LEU A 459 -27.32 -7.20 -2.49
CA LEU A 459 -26.40 -8.13 -3.16
C LEU A 459 -25.68 -9.00 -2.13
N ASP A 460 -25.44 -10.28 -2.47
CA ASP A 460 -24.61 -11.17 -1.66
C ASP A 460 -23.11 -11.05 -2.00
N ALA A 461 -22.26 -11.78 -1.25
CA ALA A 461 -20.81 -11.69 -1.40
C ALA A 461 -20.28 -12.23 -2.74
N ALA A 462 -20.96 -13.21 -3.34
CA ALA A 462 -20.58 -13.75 -4.65
C ALA A 462 -21.00 -12.79 -5.77
N GLN A 463 -22.21 -12.22 -5.68
CA GLN A 463 -22.68 -11.19 -6.61
C GLN A 463 -21.81 -9.93 -6.57
N VAL A 464 -21.36 -9.50 -5.39
CA VAL A 464 -20.38 -8.39 -5.27
C VAL A 464 -19.02 -8.80 -5.84
N LEU A 465 -18.58 -10.05 -5.66
CA LEU A 465 -17.33 -10.54 -6.25
C LEU A 465 -17.39 -10.60 -7.77
N ASP A 466 -18.49 -11.01 -8.38
CA ASP A 466 -18.68 -10.99 -9.84
C ASP A 466 -18.56 -9.56 -10.39
N GLN A 467 -19.22 -8.60 -9.74
CA GLN A 467 -19.15 -7.18 -10.09
C GLN A 467 -17.71 -6.64 -9.96
N LEU A 468 -16.98 -7.00 -8.90
CA LEU A 468 -15.57 -6.61 -8.73
C LEU A 468 -14.64 -7.33 -9.72
N THR A 469 -14.95 -8.56 -10.11
CA THR A 469 -14.20 -9.33 -11.12
C THR A 469 -14.34 -8.69 -12.50
N TRP A 470 -15.53 -8.18 -12.84
CA TRP A 470 -15.73 -7.43 -14.08
C TRP A 470 -15.11 -6.03 -14.04
N ARG A 471 -15.22 -5.30 -12.92
CA ARG A 471 -14.70 -3.92 -12.78
C ARG A 471 -13.18 -3.83 -12.66
N THR A 472 -12.56 -4.77 -11.94
CA THR A 472 -11.12 -4.76 -11.64
C THR A 472 -10.49 -6.14 -11.86
N PRO A 473 -10.57 -6.71 -13.09
CA PRO A 473 -10.09 -8.06 -13.43
C PRO A 473 -8.62 -8.35 -13.13
N ARG A 474 -7.78 -7.30 -13.01
CA ARG A 474 -6.35 -7.43 -12.63
C ARG A 474 -6.08 -7.24 -11.14
N SER A 475 -7.11 -7.05 -10.31
CA SER A 475 -7.02 -6.82 -8.86
C SER A 475 -8.20 -7.46 -8.12
N VAL A 476 -8.68 -8.60 -8.59
CA VAL A 476 -9.81 -9.34 -8.00
C VAL A 476 -9.51 -9.68 -6.53
N PRO A 477 -10.33 -9.23 -5.57
CA PRO A 477 -10.13 -9.55 -4.16
C PRO A 477 -10.59 -10.98 -3.83
N PRO A 478 -10.03 -11.63 -2.79
CA PRO A 478 -10.50 -12.95 -2.39
C PRO A 478 -11.90 -12.85 -1.76
N GLU A 479 -12.78 -13.79 -2.11
CA GLU A 479 -14.20 -13.84 -1.69
C GLU A 479 -14.39 -13.65 -0.18
N HIS A 480 -13.58 -14.33 0.64
CA HIS A 480 -13.69 -14.25 2.09
C HIS A 480 -13.48 -12.82 2.63
N ALA A 481 -12.70 -11.98 1.94
CA ALA A 481 -12.49 -10.58 2.29
C ALA A 481 -13.63 -9.68 1.81
N VAL A 482 -14.29 -10.01 0.70
CA VAL A 482 -15.55 -9.36 0.26
C VAL A 482 -16.65 -9.66 1.29
N ALA A 483 -16.84 -10.94 1.62
CA ALA A 483 -17.82 -11.39 2.62
C ALA A 483 -17.53 -10.80 4.01
N ALA A 484 -16.26 -10.71 4.41
CA ALA A 484 -15.87 -10.02 5.64
C ALA A 484 -16.18 -8.52 5.61
N THR A 485 -15.85 -7.83 4.51
CA THR A 485 -16.15 -6.40 4.32
C THR A 485 -17.65 -6.13 4.44
N LEU A 486 -18.50 -6.97 3.87
CA LEU A 486 -19.95 -6.86 3.98
C LEU A 486 -20.46 -7.09 5.42
N ARG A 487 -19.87 -8.05 6.16
CA ARG A 487 -20.18 -8.25 7.59
C ARG A 487 -19.76 -7.07 8.45
N GLU A 488 -18.52 -6.57 8.31
CA GLU A 488 -18.06 -5.38 9.05
C GLU A 488 -18.93 -4.16 8.71
N ALA A 489 -19.25 -3.93 7.43
CA ALA A 489 -20.13 -2.84 7.00
C ALA A 489 -21.56 -2.96 7.59
N THR A 490 -22.05 -4.19 7.81
CA THR A 490 -23.35 -4.45 8.43
C THR A 490 -23.32 -4.19 9.94
N LEU A 491 -22.29 -4.65 10.64
CA LEU A 491 -22.10 -4.38 12.08
C LEU A 491 -21.91 -2.89 12.38
N LEU A 492 -21.32 -2.12 11.45
CA LEU A 492 -21.25 -0.66 11.54
C LEU A 492 -22.51 0.07 11.03
N GLY A 493 -23.51 -0.61 10.47
CA GLY A 493 -24.70 0.03 9.89
C GLY A 493 -24.45 0.83 8.61
N VAL A 494 -23.26 0.75 8.00
CA VAL A 494 -22.93 1.33 6.69
C VAL A 494 -23.72 0.60 5.58
N VAL A 495 -23.84 -0.71 5.72
CA VAL A 495 -24.77 -1.58 4.99
C VAL A 495 -25.85 -2.01 5.99
N ALA A 496 -27.09 -2.17 5.54
CA ALA A 496 -28.19 -2.62 6.38
C ALA A 496 -29.11 -3.55 5.60
N ALA A 497 -29.44 -4.71 6.18
CA ALA A 497 -30.22 -5.78 5.55
C ALA A 497 -29.73 -6.18 4.12
N GLY A 498 -28.43 -6.03 3.83
CA GLY A 498 -27.81 -6.35 2.54
C GLY A 498 -27.80 -5.21 1.51
N ALA A 499 -28.38 -4.04 1.81
CA ALA A 499 -28.38 -2.86 0.95
C ALA A 499 -27.51 -1.73 1.53
N LEU A 500 -26.94 -0.87 0.67
CA LEU A 500 -26.16 0.28 1.12
C LEU A 500 -27.07 1.39 1.69
N ALA A 501 -26.91 1.66 2.99
CA ALA A 501 -27.75 2.61 3.73
C ALA A 501 -27.47 4.08 3.35
N PRO A 502 -28.41 5.02 3.63
CA PRO A 502 -28.21 6.44 3.33
C PRO A 502 -26.94 7.02 3.95
N ALA A 503 -26.68 6.70 5.22
CA ALA A 503 -25.45 7.11 5.92
C ALA A 503 -24.18 6.48 5.30
N GLY A 504 -24.27 5.24 4.79
CA GLY A 504 -23.19 4.60 4.05
C GLY A 504 -22.92 5.21 2.67
N ARG A 505 -23.96 5.68 1.97
CA ARG A 505 -23.84 6.47 0.73
C ARG A 505 -23.16 7.82 1.02
N ALA A 506 -23.60 8.54 2.04
CA ALA A 506 -22.96 9.79 2.48
C ALA A 506 -21.49 9.59 2.86
N LEU A 507 -21.16 8.51 3.59
CA LEU A 507 -19.79 8.15 3.95
C LEU A 507 -18.89 7.94 2.73
N LEU A 508 -19.38 7.24 1.70
CA LEU A 508 -18.62 7.02 0.47
C LEU A 508 -18.39 8.33 -0.30
N THR A 509 -19.45 9.13 -0.51
CA THR A 509 -19.39 10.43 -1.19
C THR A 509 -18.47 11.43 -0.47
N ALA A 510 -18.46 11.43 0.86
CA ALA A 510 -17.60 12.30 1.66
C ALA A 510 -16.09 11.97 1.53
N VAL A 511 -15.74 10.78 1.04
CA VAL A 511 -14.35 10.39 0.76
C VAL A 511 -13.99 10.63 -0.72
N THR A 512 -14.89 10.38 -1.67
CA THR A 512 -14.62 10.58 -3.11
C THR A 512 -14.64 12.07 -3.51
N GLY A 513 -15.42 12.91 -2.83
CA GLY A 513 -15.49 14.35 -3.10
C GLY A 513 -14.26 15.17 -2.66
N SER A 514 -13.31 14.60 -1.94
CA SER A 514 -12.14 15.30 -1.38
C SER A 514 -10.94 15.33 -2.35
N ASP A 515 -11.12 15.94 -3.53
CA ASP A 515 -10.16 16.01 -4.65
C ASP A 515 -8.99 17.00 -4.37
N GLY A 516 -8.33 16.87 -3.22
CA GLY A 516 -7.50 17.90 -2.57
C GLY A 516 -6.22 17.45 -1.88
N GLY A 517 -5.69 16.26 -2.20
CA GLY A 517 -4.42 15.75 -1.65
C GLY A 517 -4.58 14.84 -0.42
N PRO A 518 -3.49 14.19 0.05
CA PRO A 518 -3.57 13.14 1.06
C PRO A 518 -3.73 13.71 2.48
N GLY A 519 -4.97 14.05 2.84
CA GLY A 519 -5.27 14.69 4.12
C GLY A 519 -6.70 14.49 4.61
N LEU A 520 -6.98 13.32 5.20
CA LEU A 520 -7.96 13.25 6.32
C LEU A 520 -7.32 13.88 7.57
N VAL A 521 -6.98 15.17 7.46
CA VAL A 521 -6.53 15.96 8.61
C VAL A 521 -7.79 16.43 9.30
N LEU A 522 -7.95 16.09 10.58
CA LEU A 522 -8.91 16.75 11.48
C LEU A 522 -8.42 18.17 11.85
N GLU A 523 -7.92 18.91 10.86
CA GLU A 523 -7.71 20.35 10.95
C GLU A 523 -9.09 21.01 10.89
N ARG A 524 -9.64 21.09 12.10
CA ARG A 524 -10.89 21.73 12.49
C ARG A 524 -10.92 23.17 11.97
N ARG A 525 -11.39 23.35 10.72
CA ARG A 525 -11.78 24.67 10.20
C ARG A 525 -12.71 25.28 11.25
N ALA A 526 -12.32 26.43 11.80
CA ALA A 526 -12.97 27.00 12.96
C ALA A 526 -14.36 27.56 12.61
N GLY A 527 -15.36 26.69 12.62
CA GLY A 527 -16.76 26.98 12.35
C GLY A 527 -17.58 25.68 12.32
N PRO A 528 -18.88 25.71 12.68
CA PRO A 528 -19.74 24.52 12.68
C PRO A 528 -20.16 24.18 11.24
N VAL A 529 -19.25 23.57 10.47
CA VAL A 529 -19.61 22.84 9.26
C VAL A 529 -20.21 21.51 9.71
N ALA A 530 -21.50 21.31 9.48
CA ALA A 530 -22.16 20.04 9.78
C ALA A 530 -21.48 18.89 9.00
N ASP A 531 -21.31 17.74 9.64
CA ASP A 531 -20.78 16.56 8.96
C ASP A 531 -21.93 15.84 8.24
N PRO A 532 -21.99 15.84 6.89
CA PRO A 532 -23.09 15.21 6.15
C PRO A 532 -23.20 13.70 6.38
N VAL A 533 -22.15 13.05 6.89
CA VAL A 533 -22.16 11.64 7.30
C VAL A 533 -22.89 11.47 8.63
N ALA A 534 -22.73 12.42 9.56
CA ALA A 534 -23.48 12.46 10.81
C ALA A 534 -24.94 12.87 10.56
N GLU A 535 -25.21 13.86 9.70
CA GLU A 535 -26.57 14.25 9.31
C GLU A 535 -27.34 13.11 8.64
N ALA A 536 -26.70 12.36 7.74
CA ALA A 536 -27.33 11.22 7.05
C ALA A 536 -27.65 10.04 7.99
N LEU A 537 -26.91 9.89 9.10
CA LEU A 537 -27.30 8.97 10.18
C LEU A 537 -28.38 9.59 11.08
N ALA A 538 -28.30 10.88 11.41
CA ALA A 538 -29.31 11.55 12.24
C ALA A 538 -30.72 11.47 11.63
N GLY A 539 -30.83 11.58 10.30
CA GLY A 539 -32.08 11.35 9.57
C GLY A 539 -32.51 9.88 9.42
N ALA A 540 -31.65 8.92 9.79
CA ALA A 540 -31.96 7.49 9.82
C ALA A 540 -32.27 6.98 11.24
N LEU A 541 -31.89 7.72 12.28
CA LEU A 541 -32.33 7.47 13.65
C LEU A 541 -33.81 7.84 13.80
N GLY A 542 -34.60 6.91 14.35
CA GLY A 542 -35.98 7.20 14.71
C GLY A 542 -36.10 8.22 15.84
N ALA A 543 -37.24 8.91 15.91
CA ALA A 543 -37.54 9.83 17.00
C ALA A 543 -37.38 9.14 18.38
N THR A 544 -36.80 9.88 19.33
CA THR A 544 -36.65 9.38 20.71
C THR A 544 -38.01 9.27 21.40
N VAL A 545 -38.12 8.24 22.23
CA VAL A 545 -39.27 7.98 23.08
C VAL A 545 -38.84 8.21 24.53
N ASP A 546 -39.50 9.15 25.20
CA ASP A 546 -39.28 9.47 26.62
C ASP A 546 -40.07 8.55 27.57
N GLU A 547 -40.94 7.70 27.04
CA GLU A 547 -41.88 6.89 27.83
C GLU A 547 -41.63 5.37 27.69
N MET A 548 -41.63 4.65 28.81
CA MET A 548 -41.71 3.20 28.87
C MET A 548 -43.09 2.69 29.30
N LEU A 549 -43.43 1.48 28.89
CA LEU A 549 -44.59 0.72 29.37
C LEU A 549 -44.14 -0.19 30.51
N LEU A 550 -44.38 0.22 31.77
CA LEU A 550 -44.12 -0.61 32.94
C LEU A 550 -45.19 -1.69 33.13
N GLN A 551 -44.76 -2.91 33.46
CA GLN A 551 -45.61 -4.08 33.63
C GLN A 551 -45.49 -4.70 35.03
N ALA A 552 -46.51 -5.45 35.46
CA ALA A 552 -46.62 -5.98 36.83
C ALA A 552 -45.68 -7.15 37.15
N ASP A 553 -45.05 -7.74 36.14
CA ASP A 553 -44.03 -8.79 36.20
C ASP A 553 -42.60 -8.25 36.36
N LEU A 554 -42.47 -6.93 36.59
CA LEU A 554 -41.22 -6.14 36.66
C LEU A 554 -40.55 -5.90 35.29
N THR A 555 -41.27 -6.12 34.19
CA THR A 555 -40.81 -5.79 32.83
C THR A 555 -41.13 -4.33 32.48
N GLY A 556 -40.28 -3.70 31.67
CA GLY A 556 -40.50 -2.40 31.03
C GLY A 556 -40.27 -2.50 29.53
N VAL A 557 -41.19 -1.97 28.71
CA VAL A 557 -41.07 -2.02 27.23
C VAL A 557 -41.04 -0.62 26.66
N ILE A 558 -39.97 -0.28 25.93
CA ILE A 558 -39.75 1.02 25.29
C ILE A 558 -39.99 0.86 23.79
N PRO A 559 -41.06 1.45 23.22
CA PRO A 559 -41.50 1.21 21.83
C PRO A 559 -40.73 2.06 20.81
N GLY A 560 -39.40 2.08 20.91
CA GLY A 560 -38.52 2.85 20.04
C GLY A 560 -37.14 3.10 20.64
N ARG A 561 -36.43 4.09 20.11
CA ARG A 561 -35.15 4.60 20.63
C ARG A 561 -35.41 5.34 21.96
N PRO A 562 -34.81 4.97 23.10
CA PRO A 562 -34.98 5.75 24.33
C PRO A 562 -34.39 7.17 24.17
N SER A 563 -34.96 8.15 24.87
CA SER A 563 -34.29 9.44 25.06
C SER A 563 -33.08 9.30 26.00
N PRO A 564 -32.12 10.24 26.02
CA PRO A 564 -30.92 10.12 26.86
C PRO A 564 -31.22 10.00 28.37
N ALA A 565 -32.31 10.62 28.85
CA ALA A 565 -32.76 10.49 30.23
C ALA A 565 -33.32 9.09 30.51
N LEU A 566 -34.15 8.56 29.61
CA LEU A 566 -34.70 7.21 29.70
C LEU A 566 -33.61 6.13 29.59
N GLU A 567 -32.62 6.33 28.71
CA GLU A 567 -31.48 5.42 28.54
C GLU A 567 -30.61 5.39 29.80
N ALA A 568 -30.33 6.54 30.41
CA ALA A 568 -29.59 6.63 31.66
C ALA A 568 -30.34 5.99 32.85
N LEU A 569 -31.67 6.15 32.93
CA LEU A 569 -32.50 5.47 33.92
C LEU A 569 -32.46 3.94 33.74
N VAL A 570 -32.52 3.45 32.50
CA VAL A 570 -32.42 2.03 32.17
C VAL A 570 -31.03 1.48 32.51
N GLU A 571 -29.94 2.11 32.06
CA GLU A 571 -28.56 1.65 32.33
C GLU A 571 -28.25 1.63 33.84
N ARG A 572 -28.86 2.54 34.61
CA ARG A 572 -28.68 2.63 36.07
C ARG A 572 -29.50 1.63 36.89
N ALA A 573 -30.75 1.31 36.50
CA ALA A 573 -31.71 0.63 37.37
C ALA A 573 -32.33 -0.67 36.82
N ALA A 574 -32.14 -1.01 35.54
CA ALA A 574 -32.73 -2.19 34.91
C ALA A 574 -31.67 -3.07 34.22
N ARG A 575 -31.97 -4.36 34.03
CA ARG A 575 -31.25 -5.21 33.07
C ARG A 575 -31.99 -5.20 31.75
N VAL A 576 -31.30 -5.05 30.63
CA VAL A 576 -31.89 -5.24 29.30
C VAL A 576 -32.04 -6.74 29.01
N GLU A 577 -33.24 -7.19 28.64
CA GLU A 577 -33.50 -8.57 28.21
C GLU A 577 -33.55 -8.71 26.68
N SER A 578 -34.00 -7.67 25.95
CA SER A 578 -34.04 -7.69 24.47
C SER A 578 -33.85 -6.29 23.87
N ARG A 579 -33.16 -6.23 22.73
CA ARG A 579 -32.89 -5.02 21.93
C ARG A 579 -33.47 -5.15 20.51
N GLY A 580 -34.70 -5.64 20.41
CA GLY A 580 -35.41 -5.82 19.14
C GLY A 580 -36.08 -4.53 18.64
N GLY A 581 -37.19 -4.67 17.92
CA GLY A 581 -37.99 -3.53 17.46
C GLY A 581 -38.61 -2.68 18.59
N ALA A 582 -38.62 -3.21 19.81
CA ALA A 582 -38.79 -2.48 21.06
C ALA A 582 -37.70 -2.93 22.04
N LEU A 583 -37.24 -2.01 22.89
CA LEU A 583 -36.26 -2.28 23.94
C LEU A 583 -37.00 -2.83 25.18
N THR A 584 -36.74 -4.09 25.52
CA THR A 584 -37.34 -4.76 26.69
C THR A 584 -36.33 -4.84 27.82
N VAL A 585 -36.71 -4.31 28.99
CA VAL A 585 -35.88 -4.22 30.19
C VAL A 585 -36.60 -4.85 31.37
N ARG A 586 -35.86 -5.21 32.42
CA ARG A 586 -36.40 -5.84 33.61
C ARG A 586 -35.75 -5.29 34.87
N PHE A 587 -36.59 -4.95 35.83
CA PHE A 587 -36.17 -4.49 37.14
C PHE A 587 -35.93 -5.69 38.07
N THR A 588 -34.78 -5.72 38.72
CA THR A 588 -34.35 -6.83 39.58
C THR A 588 -33.87 -6.31 40.93
N PRO A 589 -33.88 -7.12 42.00
CA PRO A 589 -33.33 -6.70 43.30
C PRO A 589 -31.87 -6.24 43.22
N GLU A 590 -31.12 -6.77 42.25
CA GLU A 590 -29.72 -6.48 41.97
C GLU A 590 -29.54 -5.17 41.18
N SER A 591 -30.30 -4.97 40.10
CA SER A 591 -30.22 -3.73 39.30
C SER A 591 -30.75 -2.51 40.06
N VAL A 592 -31.80 -2.69 40.87
CA VAL A 592 -32.28 -1.65 41.79
C VAL A 592 -31.24 -1.36 42.88
N ARG A 593 -30.57 -2.37 43.43
CA ARG A 593 -29.49 -2.17 44.41
C ARG A 593 -28.31 -1.40 43.82
N ALA A 594 -27.91 -1.71 42.59
CA ALA A 594 -26.85 -0.98 41.88
C ALA A 594 -27.19 0.52 41.70
N ALA A 595 -28.45 0.87 41.43
CA ALA A 595 -28.89 2.27 41.38
C ALA A 595 -28.75 2.98 42.75
N LEU A 596 -29.06 2.29 43.85
CA LEU A 596 -28.90 2.80 45.22
C LEU A 596 -27.42 2.90 45.62
N ASP A 597 -26.60 1.94 45.21
CA ASP A 597 -25.13 1.96 45.42
C ASP A 597 -24.45 3.08 44.62
N ALA A 598 -25.01 3.46 43.47
CA ALA A 598 -24.63 4.65 42.70
C ALA A 598 -25.16 5.98 43.29
N GLY A 599 -25.84 5.94 44.44
CA GLY A 599 -26.25 7.12 45.20
C GLY A 599 -27.64 7.69 44.89
N THR A 600 -28.44 7.06 44.02
CA THR A 600 -29.85 7.45 43.81
C THR A 600 -30.70 7.00 45.01
N THR A 601 -31.61 7.83 45.51
CA THR A 601 -32.54 7.42 46.58
C THR A 601 -33.75 6.66 46.05
N ALA A 602 -34.49 6.01 46.95
CA ALA A 602 -35.71 5.27 46.60
C ALA A 602 -36.81 6.17 46.02
N ASP A 603 -36.97 7.38 46.57
CA ASP A 603 -38.03 8.29 46.15
C ASP A 603 -37.67 9.03 44.86
N GLU A 604 -36.39 9.35 44.62
CA GLU A 604 -35.89 9.81 43.32
C GLU A 604 -36.05 8.73 42.24
N LEU A 605 -35.67 7.48 42.52
CA LEU A 605 -35.83 6.39 41.55
C LEU A 605 -37.31 6.14 41.20
N LEU A 606 -38.22 6.26 42.17
CA LEU A 606 -39.67 6.17 41.91
C LEU A 606 -40.23 7.39 41.17
N ALA A 607 -39.68 8.59 41.41
CA ALA A 607 -40.04 9.79 40.66
C ALA A 607 -39.58 9.71 39.20
N ASP A 608 -38.33 9.28 38.94
CA ASP A 608 -37.79 9.05 37.59
C ASP A 608 -38.62 7.99 36.85
N LEU A 609 -38.93 6.86 37.50
CA LEU A 609 -39.78 5.81 36.93
C LEU A 609 -41.22 6.27 36.65
N ALA A 610 -41.76 7.19 37.46
CA ALA A 610 -43.08 7.77 37.22
C ALA A 610 -43.08 8.81 36.09
N ALA A 611 -42.06 9.66 36.03
CA ALA A 611 -41.89 10.68 34.98
C ALA A 611 -41.71 10.05 33.59
N HIS A 612 -41.06 8.88 33.53
CA HIS A 612 -40.78 8.15 32.30
C HIS A 612 -41.76 6.99 32.01
N SER A 613 -42.92 6.90 32.68
CA SER A 613 -43.89 5.81 32.47
C SER A 613 -45.21 6.31 31.88
N ARG A 614 -45.74 5.57 30.89
CA ARG A 614 -47.07 5.83 30.28
C ARG A 614 -48.26 5.67 31.23
N GLY A 615 -48.03 5.18 32.44
CA GLY A 615 -49.03 4.99 33.48
C GLY A 615 -48.39 4.98 34.86
N PRO A 616 -49.19 4.82 35.94
CA PRO A 616 -48.64 4.75 37.30
C PRO A 616 -47.66 3.58 37.44
N VAL A 617 -46.58 3.78 38.20
CA VAL A 617 -45.59 2.73 38.49
C VAL A 617 -46.30 1.52 39.13
N PRO A 618 -46.16 0.29 38.59
CA PRO A 618 -46.84 -0.88 39.12
C PRO A 618 -46.43 -1.16 40.58
N GLN A 619 -47.42 -1.47 41.43
CA GLN A 619 -47.21 -1.76 42.86
C GLN A 619 -46.11 -2.81 43.15
N PRO A 620 -45.90 -3.88 42.33
CA PRO A 620 -44.78 -4.80 42.53
C PRO A 620 -43.40 -4.14 42.39
N LEU A 621 -43.26 -3.17 41.47
CA LEU A 621 -42.02 -2.41 41.27
C LEU A 621 -41.83 -1.34 42.36
N GLU A 622 -42.91 -0.67 42.76
CA GLU A 622 -42.90 0.25 43.91
C GLU A 622 -42.46 -0.46 45.21
N TYR A 623 -42.97 -1.68 45.42
CA TYR A 623 -42.56 -2.54 46.53
C TYR A 623 -41.09 -2.94 46.40
N LEU A 624 -40.64 -3.41 45.22
CA LEU A 624 -39.24 -3.80 44.98
C LEU A 624 -38.26 -2.68 45.33
N VAL A 625 -38.51 -1.44 44.89
CA VAL A 625 -37.62 -0.30 45.14
C VAL A 625 -37.57 0.04 46.63
N ARG A 626 -38.72 0.13 47.31
CA ARG A 626 -38.75 0.41 48.76
C ARG A 626 -38.16 -0.73 49.59
N ASP A 627 -38.33 -1.99 49.18
CA ASP A 627 -37.82 -3.17 49.87
C ASP A 627 -36.31 -3.39 49.64
N ALA A 628 -35.78 -2.99 48.47
CA ALA A 628 -34.34 -2.88 48.25
C ALA A 628 -33.74 -1.78 49.15
N ALA A 629 -34.31 -0.58 49.15
CA ALA A 629 -33.85 0.54 49.97
C ALA A 629 -33.92 0.27 51.48
N ARG A 630 -34.92 -0.48 51.96
CA ARG A 630 -35.02 -0.96 53.35
C ARG A 630 -33.93 -1.97 53.76
N ARG A 631 -33.18 -2.52 52.81
CA ARG A 631 -32.01 -3.41 53.05
C ARG A 631 -30.68 -2.71 52.77
N HIS A 632 -30.67 -1.73 51.86
CA HIS A 632 -29.56 -0.83 51.61
C HIS A 632 -29.13 -0.08 52.90
N GLY A 633 -27.85 0.27 53.01
CA GLY A 633 -27.30 1.01 54.15
C GLY A 633 -27.39 0.34 55.55
N ARG A 634 -27.87 -0.90 55.67
CA ARG A 634 -27.91 -1.66 56.94
C ARG A 634 -26.52 -2.04 57.45
N LEU A 635 -25.61 -2.33 56.54
CA LEU A 635 -24.18 -2.45 56.81
C LEU A 635 -23.52 -1.19 56.28
N ARG A 636 -22.66 -0.56 57.09
CA ARG A 636 -21.96 0.68 56.75
C ARG A 636 -20.47 0.42 56.76
N ALA A 637 -19.89 0.20 55.57
CA ALA A 637 -18.45 0.27 55.39
C ALA A 637 -18.05 1.75 55.30
N GLY A 638 -17.32 2.23 56.30
CA GLY A 638 -16.63 3.52 56.21
C GLY A 638 -15.32 3.34 55.45
N ALA A 639 -15.04 4.21 54.48
CA ALA A 639 -13.68 4.34 53.96
C ALA A 639 -12.80 4.95 55.07
N ILE A 640 -11.60 4.41 55.21
CA ILE A 640 -10.61 4.84 56.18
C ILE A 640 -9.27 4.81 55.46
N SER A 641 -8.78 5.99 55.08
CA SER A 641 -7.62 6.18 54.20
C SER A 641 -6.32 5.62 54.78
N SER A 642 -6.22 5.49 56.10
CA SER A 642 -5.14 4.75 56.78
C SER A 642 -5.52 4.39 58.22
N TYR A 643 -4.84 3.41 58.81
CA TYR A 643 -5.03 3.03 60.21
C TYR A 643 -3.71 3.01 60.97
N VAL A 644 -3.80 3.13 62.29
CA VAL A 644 -2.69 2.98 63.24
C VAL A 644 -3.10 1.97 64.29
N ARG A 645 -2.27 0.93 64.42
CA ARG A 645 -2.34 -0.10 65.45
C ARG A 645 -1.25 0.17 66.49
N ALA A 646 -1.58 0.10 67.77
CA ALA A 646 -0.61 0.14 68.85
C ALA A 646 -1.02 -0.81 69.98
N GLU A 647 -0.04 -1.35 70.70
CA GLU A 647 -0.28 -2.30 71.79
C GLU A 647 -0.82 -1.62 73.07
N ASP A 648 -0.55 -0.32 73.24
CA ASP A 648 -1.09 0.49 74.33
C ASP A 648 -2.32 1.32 73.88
N PRO A 649 -3.52 1.06 74.44
CA PRO A 649 -4.70 1.88 74.23
C PRO A 649 -4.59 3.33 74.75
N ALA A 650 -3.72 3.59 75.75
CA ALA A 650 -3.59 4.94 76.32
C ALA A 650 -2.86 5.90 75.37
N LEU A 651 -1.79 5.43 74.69
CA LEU A 651 -1.16 6.14 73.57
C LEU A 651 -2.18 6.52 72.48
N LEU A 652 -3.06 5.58 72.09
CA LEU A 652 -4.12 5.86 71.10
C LEU A 652 -5.22 6.78 71.63
N ALA A 653 -5.43 6.85 72.94
CA ALA A 653 -6.32 7.84 73.54
C ALA A 653 -5.76 9.26 73.40
N GLY A 654 -4.49 9.46 73.78
CA GLY A 654 -3.81 10.74 73.64
C GLY A 654 -3.73 11.26 72.20
N LEU A 655 -3.56 10.36 71.22
CA LEU A 655 -3.56 10.74 69.80
C LEU A 655 -4.93 11.24 69.28
N VAL A 656 -6.05 10.76 69.84
CA VAL A 656 -7.40 11.24 69.46
C VAL A 656 -7.72 12.59 70.13
N GLU A 657 -7.14 12.87 71.29
CA GLU A 657 -7.34 14.12 72.04
C GLU A 657 -6.40 15.25 71.59
N ASP A 658 -5.34 14.95 70.82
CA ASP A 658 -4.42 15.95 70.27
C ASP A 658 -5.07 16.78 69.14
N THR A 659 -5.43 18.03 69.47
CA THR A 659 -6.09 18.98 68.56
C THR A 659 -5.28 19.29 67.28
N ARG A 660 -3.98 19.01 67.25
CA ARG A 660 -3.14 19.19 66.05
C ARG A 660 -3.17 17.97 65.12
N LEU A 661 -3.82 16.86 65.51
CA LEU A 661 -4.12 15.71 64.66
C LEU A 661 -5.58 15.69 64.17
N ALA A 662 -6.42 16.62 64.66
CA ALA A 662 -7.79 16.81 64.18
C ALA A 662 -7.96 16.89 62.64
N PRO A 663 -7.03 17.49 61.85
CA PRO A 663 -7.14 17.49 60.39
C PRO A 663 -7.11 16.10 59.74
N LEU A 664 -6.59 15.08 60.43
CA LEU A 664 -6.54 13.70 59.93
C LEU A 664 -7.85 12.93 60.15
N GLY A 665 -8.82 13.50 60.87
CA GLY A 665 -10.12 12.85 61.13
C GLY A 665 -9.99 11.51 61.84
N LEU A 666 -9.26 11.48 62.96
CA LEU A 666 -9.01 10.24 63.71
C LEU A 666 -10.29 9.68 64.36
N VAL A 667 -10.58 8.41 64.11
CA VAL A 667 -11.75 7.68 64.64
C VAL A 667 -11.29 6.39 65.29
N ARG A 668 -11.72 6.11 66.54
CA ARG A 668 -11.37 4.87 67.23
C ARG A 668 -12.23 3.70 66.72
N LEU A 669 -11.58 2.66 66.21
CA LEU A 669 -12.24 1.48 65.62
C LEU A 669 -12.24 0.30 66.61
N ALA A 670 -11.16 0.16 67.37
CA ALA A 670 -10.99 -0.80 68.45
C ALA A 670 -10.11 -0.16 69.55
N PRO A 671 -9.99 -0.75 70.75
CA PRO A 671 -9.12 -0.21 71.81
C PRO A 671 -7.66 -0.01 71.38
N THR A 672 -7.17 -0.86 70.48
CA THR A 672 -5.79 -0.88 69.94
C THR A 672 -5.69 -0.43 68.47
N VAL A 673 -6.76 0.13 67.88
CA VAL A 673 -6.78 0.56 66.47
C VAL A 673 -7.52 1.89 66.29
N LEU A 674 -6.82 2.88 65.73
CA LEU A 674 -7.39 4.11 65.17
C LEU A 674 -7.46 4.02 63.65
N GLY A 675 -8.54 4.54 63.08
CA GLY A 675 -8.64 4.92 61.67
C GLY A 675 -8.39 6.41 61.47
N SER A 676 -7.95 6.78 60.28
CA SER A 676 -7.68 8.14 59.81
C SER A 676 -8.33 8.36 58.45
N GLN A 677 -8.84 9.57 58.22
CA GLN A 677 -9.30 10.04 56.91
C GLN A 677 -8.15 10.61 56.07
N GLY A 678 -7.05 11.04 56.70
CA GLY A 678 -5.79 11.33 56.00
C GLY A 678 -5.11 10.05 55.50
N SER A 679 -4.39 10.16 54.38
CA SER A 679 -3.65 9.05 53.75
C SER A 679 -2.58 8.47 54.67
N THR A 680 -2.13 7.23 54.39
CA THR A 680 -1.03 6.59 55.14
C THR A 680 0.23 7.47 55.16
N ARG A 681 0.47 8.22 54.08
CA ARG A 681 1.60 9.15 53.96
C ARG A 681 1.50 10.33 54.92
N GLU A 682 0.33 10.96 55.00
CA GLU A 682 0.07 12.11 55.88
C GLU A 682 0.05 11.69 57.36
N LEU A 683 -0.58 10.55 57.68
CA LEU A 683 -0.62 10.02 59.03
C LEU A 683 0.79 9.65 59.54
N LEU A 684 1.61 9.01 58.71
CA LEU A 684 3.01 8.70 59.05
C LEU A 684 3.87 9.95 59.23
N ALA A 685 3.62 11.02 58.47
CA ALA A 685 4.32 12.30 58.65
C ALA A 685 3.93 12.96 59.97
N ALA A 686 2.64 13.20 60.20
CA ALA A 686 2.13 13.92 61.37
C ALA A 686 2.44 13.22 62.72
N LEU A 687 2.59 11.89 62.72
CA LEU A 687 3.04 11.12 63.89
C LEU A 687 4.55 11.22 64.11
N ARG A 688 5.37 11.28 63.04
CA ARG A 688 6.82 11.56 63.16
C ARG A 688 7.09 12.96 63.68
N ASP A 689 6.23 13.93 63.34
CA ASP A 689 6.24 15.28 63.93
C ASP A 689 5.86 15.31 65.42
N ARG A 690 5.44 14.17 66.01
CA ARG A 690 5.31 13.98 67.48
C ARG A 690 6.47 13.22 68.12
N GLY A 691 7.52 12.90 67.35
CA GLY A 691 8.63 12.06 67.81
C GLY A 691 8.29 10.57 67.89
N LEU A 692 7.17 10.13 67.33
CA LEU A 692 6.82 8.71 67.22
C LEU A 692 7.50 8.09 65.98
N ALA A 693 7.77 6.79 66.01
CA ALA A 693 8.44 6.06 64.93
C ALA A 693 7.50 5.06 64.21
N PRO A 694 6.42 5.51 63.54
CA PRO A 694 5.46 4.61 62.91
C PRO A 694 5.98 4.08 61.56
N VAL A 695 5.50 2.88 61.24
CA VAL A 695 5.87 2.09 60.06
C VAL A 695 4.61 1.81 59.23
N ALA A 696 4.75 1.68 57.91
CA ALA A 696 3.63 1.46 57.00
C ALA A 696 3.28 -0.04 56.90
N GLU A 697 2.10 -0.45 57.38
CA GLU A 697 1.56 -1.81 57.17
C GLU A 697 0.75 -1.86 55.85
N GLY A 698 1.03 -2.85 54.99
CA GLY A 698 0.32 -3.13 53.76
C GLY A 698 -0.90 -4.04 53.95
N ALA A 699 -1.61 -4.34 52.87
CA ALA A 699 -2.91 -5.04 52.89
C ALA A 699 -2.88 -6.50 53.45
N ASN A 700 -1.70 -7.08 53.64
CA ASN A 700 -1.46 -8.40 54.23
C ASN A 700 -0.71 -8.35 55.58
N GLY A 701 -0.60 -7.17 56.20
CA GLY A 701 0.13 -6.96 57.46
C GLY A 701 1.66 -6.99 57.33
N GLN A 702 2.22 -7.12 56.12
CA GLN A 702 3.65 -6.91 55.87
C GLN A 702 3.96 -5.41 55.82
N ILE A 703 5.23 -5.04 56.04
CA ILE A 703 5.66 -3.63 55.98
C ILE A 703 5.89 -3.23 54.51
N VAL A 704 5.22 -2.16 54.03
CA VAL A 704 5.18 -1.79 52.60
C VAL A 704 5.21 -0.28 52.38
N HIS A 705 6.08 0.19 51.48
CA HIS A 705 6.06 1.57 50.96
C HIS A 705 5.10 1.65 49.76
N ALA A 706 4.20 2.65 49.70
CA ALA A 706 3.07 2.63 48.77
C ALA A 706 2.70 3.99 48.16
N GLU A 707 2.34 3.99 46.87
CA GLU A 707 1.26 4.77 46.24
C GLU A 707 1.04 4.31 44.77
N ARG A 708 -0.19 4.44 44.23
CA ARG A 708 -0.50 4.25 42.79
C ARG A 708 -1.55 5.28 42.36
N VAL A 709 -1.47 5.75 41.12
CA VAL A 709 -2.29 6.83 40.55
C VAL A 709 -3.02 6.34 39.29
N VAL A 710 -4.22 6.86 39.04
CA VAL A 710 -4.98 6.64 37.78
C VAL A 710 -4.29 7.41 36.65
N ARG A 711 -3.87 6.71 35.58
CA ARG A 711 -3.22 7.32 34.41
C ARG A 711 -4.15 7.36 33.20
N ARG A 712 -4.28 8.54 32.57
CA ARG A 712 -4.70 8.69 31.18
C ARG A 712 -3.45 8.77 30.32
N VAL A 713 -3.33 7.91 29.30
CA VAL A 713 -2.16 7.95 28.40
C VAL A 713 -2.33 9.12 27.43
N HIS A 714 -1.30 9.96 27.33
CA HIS A 714 -1.15 10.89 26.22
C HIS A 714 -0.74 10.09 24.99
N GLY A 715 -1.73 9.44 24.36
CA GLY A 715 -1.53 8.71 23.12
C GLY A 715 -0.84 9.62 22.12
N ARG A 716 0.40 9.29 21.74
CA ARG A 716 1.05 9.91 20.59
C ARG A 716 0.14 9.65 19.40
N SER A 717 -0.54 10.69 18.90
CA SER A 717 -1.29 10.63 17.65
C SER A 717 -0.32 10.29 16.53
N ARG A 718 -0.08 9.00 16.35
CA ARG A 718 0.82 8.38 15.38
C ARG A 718 0.17 8.56 14.02
N ARG A 719 0.25 9.81 13.51
CA ARG A 719 -0.27 10.23 12.21
C ARG A 719 0.10 9.13 11.23
N LEU A 720 -0.90 8.45 10.69
CA LEU A 720 -0.71 7.48 9.62
C LEU A 720 -0.13 8.26 8.44
N ALA A 721 1.21 8.31 8.36
CA ALA A 721 1.93 8.94 7.27
C ALA A 721 1.41 8.26 5.99
N PRO A 722 0.66 8.98 5.14
CA PRO A 722 -0.13 8.32 4.11
C PRO A 722 0.82 7.70 3.10
N VAL A 723 0.87 6.37 3.09
CA VAL A 723 1.52 5.60 2.03
C VAL A 723 0.67 5.77 0.78
N SER A 724 0.86 6.90 0.09
CA SER A 724 0.05 7.39 -1.02
C SER A 724 -0.18 6.30 -2.06
N PRO A 725 -1.35 5.62 -2.03
CA PRO A 725 -1.59 4.47 -2.88
C PRO A 725 -2.22 5.03 -4.14
N ALA A 726 -1.38 5.42 -5.10
CA ALA A 726 -1.77 6.10 -6.34
C ALA A 726 -3.08 5.57 -6.90
N HIS A 727 -4.12 6.41 -6.90
CA HIS A 727 -5.47 6.01 -7.25
C HIS A 727 -5.49 5.44 -8.68
N PRO A 728 -6.03 4.23 -8.91
CA PRO A 728 -6.61 3.93 -10.22
C PRO A 728 -7.74 4.95 -10.46
N ALA A 729 -8.07 5.23 -11.72
CA ALA A 729 -9.21 6.08 -12.04
C ALA A 729 -10.50 5.46 -11.48
N ASP A 730 -11.31 6.27 -10.81
CA ASP A 730 -12.64 5.92 -10.33
C ASP A 730 -13.63 6.64 -11.25
N ASP A 731 -13.91 6.02 -12.41
CA ASP A 731 -14.52 6.67 -13.58
C ASP A 731 -15.97 7.15 -13.35
N GLY A 732 -16.58 6.84 -12.20
CA GLY A 732 -17.91 7.32 -11.82
C GLY A 732 -17.96 8.76 -11.29
N ALA A 733 -16.85 9.34 -10.85
CA ALA A 733 -16.83 10.68 -10.26
C ALA A 733 -16.46 11.77 -11.29
N PRO A 734 -17.31 12.78 -11.56
CA PRO A 734 -16.97 13.85 -12.50
C PRO A 734 -15.79 14.67 -11.94
N PRO A 735 -14.68 14.82 -12.69
CA PRO A 735 -13.49 15.48 -12.17
C PRO A 735 -13.75 16.96 -11.92
N SER A 736 -13.28 17.45 -10.77
CA SER A 736 -13.55 18.80 -10.28
C SER A 736 -13.21 19.89 -11.33
N ALA A 737 -14.04 20.93 -11.43
CA ALA A 737 -13.88 21.98 -12.44
C ALA A 737 -12.46 22.60 -12.41
N ALA A 738 -11.98 22.94 -11.21
CA ALA A 738 -10.63 23.45 -10.98
C ALA A 738 -9.50 22.46 -11.36
N ARG A 739 -9.77 21.15 -11.42
CA ARG A 739 -8.80 20.15 -11.94
C ARG A 739 -8.81 20.10 -13.46
N ARG A 740 -9.98 20.14 -14.10
CA ARG A 740 -10.09 20.26 -15.58
C ARG A 740 -9.43 21.55 -16.08
N GLU A 741 -9.68 22.67 -15.41
CA GLU A 741 -9.08 23.98 -15.71
C GLU A 741 -7.54 23.98 -15.63
N ARG A 742 -6.98 23.45 -14.53
CA ARG A 742 -5.51 23.31 -14.36
C ARG A 742 -4.86 22.42 -15.43
N LEU A 743 -5.56 21.39 -15.91
CA LEU A 743 -5.07 20.54 -17.00
C LEU A 743 -5.21 21.22 -18.38
N ALA A 744 -6.26 22.01 -18.60
CA ALA A 744 -6.41 22.80 -19.82
C ALA A 744 -5.32 23.88 -19.95
N ALA A 745 -4.90 24.50 -18.85
CA ALA A 745 -3.76 25.42 -18.84
C ALA A 745 -2.41 24.72 -19.15
N LEU A 746 -2.24 23.46 -18.74
CA LEU A 746 -0.99 22.70 -18.89
C LEU A 746 -0.71 22.27 -20.35
N VAL A 747 -1.74 21.97 -21.15
CA VAL A 747 -1.54 21.41 -22.50
C VAL A 747 -0.85 22.39 -23.48
N PRO A 748 -1.23 23.69 -23.55
CA PRO A 748 -0.52 24.67 -24.36
C PRO A 748 0.97 24.83 -24.01
N ASP A 749 1.31 24.74 -22.71
CA ASP A 749 2.70 24.81 -22.27
C ASP A 749 3.50 23.57 -22.71
N LEU A 750 2.90 22.37 -22.68
CA LEU A 750 3.51 21.14 -23.19
C LEU A 750 3.77 21.20 -24.70
N ARG A 751 2.89 21.84 -25.50
CA ARG A 751 3.12 22.07 -26.93
C ARG A 751 4.26 23.04 -27.17
N ARG A 752 4.22 24.22 -26.54
CA ARG A 752 5.24 25.27 -26.68
C ARG A 752 6.63 24.76 -26.27
N ALA A 753 6.71 23.94 -25.21
CA ALA A 753 7.95 23.31 -24.79
C ALA A 753 8.44 22.20 -25.75
N GLU A 754 7.53 21.39 -26.31
CA GLU A 754 7.86 20.39 -27.35
C GLU A 754 8.35 21.06 -28.65
N GLU A 755 7.77 22.20 -29.04
CA GLU A 755 8.18 23.00 -30.21
C GLU A 755 9.59 23.59 -30.03
N VAL A 756 9.87 24.22 -28.89
CA VAL A 756 11.22 24.72 -28.56
C VAL A 756 12.23 23.56 -28.55
N GLN A 757 11.89 22.41 -27.95
CA GLN A 757 12.77 21.26 -27.94
C GLN A 757 12.99 20.65 -29.34
N ARG A 758 11.99 20.70 -30.23
CA ARG A 758 12.10 20.26 -31.63
C ARG A 758 12.99 21.19 -32.45
N ALA A 759 12.80 22.50 -32.33
CA ALA A 759 13.62 23.50 -33.01
C ALA A 759 15.11 23.38 -32.60
N ALA A 760 15.39 23.14 -31.31
CA ALA A 760 16.74 22.85 -30.84
C ALA A 760 17.33 21.56 -31.44
N ARG A 761 16.57 20.45 -31.41
CA ARG A 761 17.00 19.16 -32.03
C ARG A 761 17.27 19.31 -33.53
N GLU A 762 16.50 20.11 -34.24
CA GLU A 762 16.69 20.31 -35.69
C GLU A 762 17.88 21.22 -36.00
N ALA A 763 18.10 22.27 -35.20
CA ALA A 763 19.33 23.06 -35.27
C ALA A 763 20.58 22.19 -35.00
N ASP A 764 20.53 21.30 -34.00
CA ASP A 764 21.59 20.34 -33.71
C ASP A 764 21.81 19.35 -34.87
N ARG A 765 20.75 18.81 -35.48
CA ARG A 765 20.83 17.94 -36.67
C ARG A 765 21.50 18.64 -37.85
N LEU A 766 21.06 19.86 -38.18
CA LEU A 766 21.61 20.67 -39.27
C LEU A 766 23.07 21.07 -38.99
N ALA A 767 23.43 21.33 -37.74
CA ALA A 767 24.82 21.55 -37.33
C ALA A 767 25.67 20.27 -37.47
N GLN A 768 25.15 19.10 -37.09
CA GLN A 768 25.83 17.81 -37.25
C GLN A 768 26.01 17.43 -38.73
N ALA A 769 24.99 17.65 -39.57
CA ALA A 769 25.07 17.43 -41.02
C ALA A 769 26.16 18.31 -41.66
N ARG A 770 26.14 19.63 -41.39
CA ARG A 770 27.20 20.56 -41.85
C ARG A 770 28.58 20.18 -41.32
N ALA A 771 28.68 19.69 -40.09
CA ALA A 771 29.94 19.20 -39.53
C ALA A 771 30.42 17.89 -40.19
N LEU A 772 29.51 17.05 -40.71
CA LEU A 772 29.85 15.88 -41.52
C LEU A 772 30.34 16.32 -42.90
N GLU A 773 29.59 17.18 -43.60
CA GLU A 773 29.95 17.74 -44.91
C GLU A 773 31.33 18.43 -44.89
N LEU A 774 31.61 19.22 -43.84
CA LEU A 774 32.91 19.88 -43.65
C LEU A 774 34.04 18.87 -43.43
N ARG A 775 33.82 17.79 -42.67
CA ARG A 775 34.81 16.72 -42.49
C ARG A 775 35.07 15.96 -43.79
N GLU A 776 34.04 15.65 -44.55
CA GLU A 776 34.20 15.01 -45.86
C GLU A 776 34.91 15.91 -46.88
N ALA A 777 34.64 17.22 -46.85
CA ALA A 777 35.33 18.20 -47.68
C ALA A 777 36.81 18.34 -47.28
N GLN A 778 37.11 18.36 -45.98
CA GLN A 778 38.47 18.33 -45.45
C GLN A 778 39.20 17.03 -45.85
N GLN A 779 38.56 15.88 -45.72
CA GLN A 779 39.14 14.59 -46.11
C GLN A 779 39.44 14.54 -47.62
N ARG A 780 38.50 14.99 -48.46
CA ARG A 780 38.70 15.14 -49.92
C ARG A 780 39.88 16.06 -50.26
N LEU A 781 40.10 17.11 -49.47
CA LEU A 781 41.22 18.03 -49.68
C LEU A 781 42.57 17.43 -49.25
N VAL A 782 42.62 16.72 -48.11
CA VAL A 782 43.81 15.97 -47.65
C VAL A 782 44.19 14.87 -48.65
N ASP A 783 43.22 14.15 -49.21
CA ASP A 783 43.50 13.10 -50.20
C ASP A 783 43.90 13.69 -51.56
N ALA A 784 43.44 14.90 -51.91
CA ALA A 784 43.94 15.65 -53.05
C ALA A 784 45.39 16.17 -52.86
N GLU A 785 45.76 16.59 -51.65
CA GLU A 785 47.15 16.96 -51.32
C GLU A 785 48.08 15.74 -51.38
N ARG A 786 47.65 14.59 -50.86
CA ARG A 786 48.36 13.30 -51.00
C ARG A 786 48.54 12.89 -52.47
N ALA A 787 47.52 13.09 -53.31
CA ALA A 787 47.60 12.83 -54.74
C ALA A 787 48.58 13.78 -55.46
N ARG A 788 48.69 15.04 -55.02
CA ARG A 788 49.68 16.00 -55.53
C ARG A 788 51.10 15.64 -55.13
N THR A 789 51.37 15.38 -53.84
CA THR A 789 52.71 14.98 -53.40
C THR A 789 53.18 13.70 -54.08
N ALA A 790 52.29 12.70 -54.25
CA ALA A 790 52.61 11.48 -55.00
C ALA A 790 52.79 11.71 -56.52
N SER A 791 52.37 12.85 -57.05
CA SER A 791 52.63 13.28 -58.44
C SER A 791 53.94 14.07 -58.55
N ASP A 792 54.24 14.92 -57.58
CA ASP A 792 55.49 15.69 -57.51
C ASP A 792 56.70 14.77 -57.25
N GLU A 793 56.55 13.74 -56.42
CA GLU A 793 57.55 12.67 -56.25
C GLU A 793 57.81 11.92 -57.57
N ARG A 794 56.77 11.68 -58.38
CA ARG A 794 56.91 11.05 -59.72
C ARG A 794 57.57 11.98 -60.73
N ALA A 795 57.33 13.29 -60.66
CA ALA A 795 58.00 14.28 -61.50
C ALA A 795 59.48 14.42 -61.12
N ALA A 796 59.80 14.46 -59.81
CA ALA A 796 61.17 14.48 -59.31
C ALA A 796 61.96 13.23 -59.74
N ALA A 797 61.31 12.06 -59.77
CA ALA A 797 61.91 10.81 -60.25
C ALA A 797 62.16 10.76 -61.79
N GLN A 798 61.68 11.74 -62.56
CA GLN A 798 61.83 11.80 -64.02
C GLN A 798 62.69 12.97 -64.52
N GLY A 799 63.18 13.83 -63.61
CA GLY A 799 63.77 15.13 -63.95
C GLY A 799 65.27 15.29 -63.67
N VAL A 800 66.12 14.29 -63.94
CA VAL A 800 67.58 14.39 -63.72
C VAL A 800 68.38 13.77 -64.88
N ASP A 801 68.78 14.59 -65.86
CA ASP A 801 70.05 14.42 -66.60
C ASP A 801 70.45 15.73 -67.31
N GLY A 802 71.75 16.00 -67.49
CA GLY A 802 72.27 17.21 -68.18
C GLY A 802 72.89 18.32 -67.28
N PRO A 803 74.20 18.65 -67.37
CA PRO A 803 74.89 19.43 -66.32
C PRO A 803 75.58 20.75 -66.75
N GLY A 804 75.80 21.65 -65.78
CA GLY A 804 76.85 22.70 -65.78
C GLY A 804 76.55 23.98 -66.57
N THR A 805 77.20 25.13 -66.34
CA THR A 805 78.15 25.60 -65.30
C THR A 805 78.20 27.14 -65.33
N GLY A 806 78.47 27.83 -64.21
CA GLY A 806 79.10 29.17 -64.27
C GLY A 806 78.50 30.31 -63.42
N SER A 807 79.40 31.05 -62.77
CA SER A 807 79.28 32.41 -62.21
C SER A 807 78.52 33.42 -63.09
N ALA A 808 77.91 34.51 -62.60
CA ALA A 808 77.61 35.02 -61.25
C ALA A 808 76.53 36.16 -61.43
N ASN A 809 76.18 37.09 -60.52
CA ASN A 809 76.71 37.55 -59.22
C ASN A 809 75.59 38.24 -58.40
N GLY A 810 75.80 38.52 -57.11
CA GLY A 810 74.84 39.28 -56.29
C GLY A 810 75.27 39.56 -54.86
N THR A 811 75.45 40.83 -54.51
CA THR A 811 75.87 41.29 -53.17
C THR A 811 74.70 41.69 -52.28
N MET A 812 74.33 40.86 -51.31
CA MET A 812 74.00 41.24 -49.92
C MET A 812 73.72 39.97 -49.09
N SER A 813 74.30 39.87 -47.90
CA SER A 813 74.13 38.71 -47.01
C SER A 813 74.32 39.09 -45.55
N ALA A 814 73.38 38.69 -44.68
CA ALA A 814 73.56 38.51 -43.24
C ALA A 814 72.34 37.82 -42.60
N ALA A 815 72.61 36.86 -41.71
CA ALA A 815 71.81 36.37 -40.58
C ALA A 815 70.27 36.19 -40.76
N ALA A 816 69.71 34.98 -40.74
CA ALA A 816 69.70 34.05 -39.59
C ALA A 816 69.27 34.73 -38.27
N ARG A 817 67.95 34.73 -37.99
CA ARG A 817 67.34 35.21 -36.74
C ARG A 817 66.76 34.01 -35.99
N GLY A 818 66.80 33.91 -34.67
CA GLY A 818 67.48 34.76 -33.67
C GLY A 818 67.18 34.18 -32.29
N ALA A 819 68.21 33.95 -31.47
CA ALA A 819 68.08 33.18 -30.23
C ALA A 819 67.96 34.06 -28.98
N SER A 820 67.26 33.54 -27.96
CA SER A 820 67.45 33.72 -26.51
C SER A 820 67.66 35.14 -25.92
N SER A 821 66.87 35.46 -24.88
CA SER A 821 67.01 36.61 -23.94
C SER A 821 66.78 38.01 -24.56
N GLY A 822 66.49 39.07 -23.79
CA GLY A 822 66.13 39.14 -22.37
C GLY A 822 66.07 40.58 -21.81
N THR A 823 65.33 40.76 -20.69
CA THR A 823 65.61 41.74 -19.61
C THR A 823 65.47 43.27 -19.87
N ALA A 824 64.26 43.79 -19.59
CA ALA A 824 63.94 44.96 -18.74
C ALA A 824 64.27 46.44 -19.14
N GLY A 825 63.52 47.37 -18.51
CA GLY A 825 63.60 48.83 -18.63
C GLY A 825 62.59 49.42 -19.64
N GLY A 826 61.62 50.29 -19.31
CA GLY A 826 61.35 51.09 -18.10
C GLY A 826 61.75 52.57 -18.31
N ALA A 827 60.94 53.60 -18.03
CA ALA A 827 59.55 53.73 -17.53
C ALA A 827 58.85 54.86 -18.36
N SER A 828 57.68 55.48 -18.06
CA SER A 828 56.70 55.57 -16.97
C SER A 828 55.40 56.16 -17.60
N SER A 829 54.22 56.43 -17.01
CA SER A 829 53.49 56.25 -15.73
C SER A 829 52.00 56.59 -16.04
N GLY A 830 50.97 56.33 -15.24
CA GLY A 830 50.79 55.79 -13.88
C GLY A 830 49.30 55.91 -13.48
N THR A 831 48.96 55.70 -12.20
CA THR A 831 47.62 55.89 -11.60
C THR A 831 46.53 54.85 -11.93
N ALA A 832 46.03 54.18 -10.89
CA ALA A 832 44.73 53.47 -10.81
C ALA A 832 43.77 54.28 -9.88
N PRO A 833 42.46 53.98 -9.69
CA PRO A 833 41.80 52.67 -9.40
C PRO A 833 40.91 52.18 -10.57
N GLY A 834 40.32 50.98 -10.65
CA GLY A 834 39.48 50.21 -9.70
C GLY A 834 38.01 50.23 -10.21
N THR A 835 37.15 49.21 -10.10
CA THR A 835 37.14 47.90 -9.39
C THR A 835 36.18 46.90 -10.05
N SER A 836 36.39 45.57 -9.87
CA SER A 836 35.41 44.43 -9.72
C SER A 836 34.04 44.42 -10.47
N ASP A 837 33.46 43.29 -10.92
CA ASP A 837 33.86 41.87 -10.97
C ASP A 837 32.98 41.15 -12.04
N ALA A 838 33.54 40.31 -12.91
CA ALA A 838 33.64 38.84 -12.79
C ALA A 838 32.35 38.03 -13.09
N ALA A 839 32.46 37.10 -14.05
CA ALA A 839 31.46 36.08 -14.38
C ALA A 839 32.13 34.69 -14.44
N ALA A 840 31.35 33.63 -14.24
CA ALA A 840 31.87 32.28 -13.98
C ALA A 840 32.41 31.54 -15.23
N ARG A 841 33.28 30.55 -14.99
CA ARG A 841 33.84 29.65 -16.02
C ARG A 841 33.04 28.35 -16.13
N ALA A 842 32.99 27.80 -17.35
CA ALA A 842 32.78 26.38 -17.59
C ALA A 842 34.09 25.76 -18.14
N SER A 843 34.26 24.45 -17.98
CA SER A 843 35.43 23.72 -18.53
C SER A 843 35.01 22.38 -19.13
N SER A 844 35.65 22.00 -20.23
CA SER A 844 35.32 20.84 -21.04
C SER A 844 36.06 19.57 -20.60
N GLY A 845 35.47 18.41 -20.91
CA GLY A 845 36.10 17.09 -20.80
C GLY A 845 35.96 16.33 -22.12
N SER A 846 36.96 15.52 -22.49
CA SER A 846 37.04 14.87 -23.81
C SER A 846 36.74 13.37 -23.75
N THR A 847 36.37 12.79 -24.89
CA THR A 847 35.92 11.40 -25.04
C THR A 847 36.99 10.54 -25.74
N ALA A 848 37.20 9.32 -25.26
CA ALA A 848 38.01 8.29 -25.92
C ALA A 848 37.24 6.95 -25.97
N ALA A 849 37.55 6.08 -26.93
CA ALA A 849 36.77 4.88 -27.24
C ALA A 849 37.61 3.58 -27.20
N VAL A 850 36.97 2.48 -26.81
CA VAL A 850 37.52 1.12 -26.63
C VAL A 850 36.45 0.10 -27.12
N PRO A 851 36.81 -1.03 -27.76
CA PRO A 851 35.88 -1.78 -28.63
C PRO A 851 34.91 -2.75 -27.90
N PRO A 852 33.86 -3.24 -28.60
CA PRO A 852 32.90 -4.19 -28.04
C PRO A 852 33.49 -5.60 -27.86
N SER A 853 33.15 -6.24 -26.73
CA SER A 853 33.44 -7.67 -26.47
C SER A 853 32.20 -8.54 -26.65
N THR A 854 32.40 -9.81 -26.97
CA THR A 854 31.35 -10.80 -27.26
C THR A 854 30.67 -11.34 -26.00
N ALA A 855 29.45 -11.89 -26.17
CA ALA A 855 28.70 -12.59 -25.14
C ALA A 855 28.63 -14.10 -25.41
N PRO A 856 28.75 -14.96 -24.38
CA PRO A 856 28.09 -16.27 -24.35
C PRO A 856 26.62 -16.11 -23.92
N GLY A 857 25.80 -17.15 -24.07
CA GLY A 857 24.37 -17.09 -23.74
C GLY A 857 23.78 -18.35 -23.11
N THR A 858 22.44 -18.40 -23.17
CA THR A 858 21.50 -19.50 -22.88
C THR A 858 21.34 -20.04 -21.45
N ALA A 859 20.10 -20.49 -21.18
CA ALA A 859 19.56 -21.13 -19.97
C ALA A 859 19.54 -20.28 -18.67
N GLY A 860 18.55 -20.42 -17.79
CA GLY A 860 17.31 -21.22 -17.86
C GLY A 860 16.37 -20.82 -16.73
N ALA A 861 15.05 -21.02 -16.90
CA ALA A 861 14.04 -20.51 -15.97
C ALA A 861 13.42 -21.58 -15.07
N HIS A 862 12.69 -21.10 -14.05
CA HIS A 862 11.36 -21.57 -13.60
C HIS A 862 11.14 -22.01 -12.14
N HIS A 863 10.06 -21.43 -11.60
CA HIS A 863 9.08 -21.94 -10.63
C HIS A 863 9.50 -22.26 -9.19
N GLY A 864 8.79 -21.62 -8.25
CA GLY A 864 8.34 -22.26 -7.03
C GLY A 864 6.99 -22.95 -7.25
N GLU A 865 6.54 -23.73 -6.27
CA GLU A 865 5.38 -24.63 -6.40
C GLU A 865 4.27 -24.25 -5.40
N GLY A 866 3.00 -24.45 -5.78
CA GLY A 866 1.83 -23.96 -5.05
C GLY A 866 1.04 -25.04 -4.30
N VAL A 867 0.27 -24.62 -3.29
CA VAL A 867 -0.63 -25.50 -2.52
C VAL A 867 -1.83 -25.90 -3.36
N THR A 868 -2.16 -27.20 -3.40
CA THR A 868 -3.49 -27.71 -3.76
C THR A 868 -3.88 -28.92 -2.90
N GLY A 869 -5.18 -29.21 -2.88
CA GLY A 869 -5.85 -30.34 -2.23
C GLY A 869 -7.35 -30.04 -2.09
N PRO A 870 -8.18 -30.93 -1.53
CA PRO A 870 -7.89 -32.31 -1.11
C PRO A 870 -8.78 -33.37 -1.83
N ASP A 871 -8.50 -34.66 -1.64
CA ASP A 871 -9.55 -35.65 -1.31
C ASP A 871 -8.93 -36.89 -0.61
N ALA A 872 -9.75 -37.78 -0.06
CA ALA A 872 -9.37 -38.81 0.92
C ALA A 872 -9.47 -40.28 0.42
N GLY A 873 -8.62 -41.17 0.95
CA GLY A 873 -8.66 -42.62 0.64
C GLY A 873 -7.58 -43.47 1.32
N ASN A 874 -7.85 -43.92 2.56
CA ASN A 874 -7.04 -44.87 3.36
C ASN A 874 -6.95 -46.26 2.65
N VAL A 875 -6.00 -47.20 2.84
CA VAL A 875 -5.11 -47.60 3.95
C VAL A 875 -3.89 -48.41 3.39
N GLY A 876 -2.77 -48.56 4.12
CA GLY A 876 -2.04 -49.87 4.12
C GLY A 876 -0.50 -49.95 3.97
N THR A 877 0.23 -49.75 5.08
CA THR A 877 1.48 -50.48 5.47
C THR A 877 2.64 -50.73 4.49
N ALA A 878 3.65 -49.84 4.51
CA ALA A 878 5.10 -50.14 4.53
C ALA A 878 5.88 -48.83 4.83
N ALA A 879 6.99 -48.76 5.57
CA ALA A 879 7.71 -49.74 6.40
C ALA A 879 8.33 -49.02 7.62
N ALA A 880 8.92 -49.74 8.58
CA ALA A 880 9.51 -49.16 9.80
C ALA A 880 11.05 -49.21 9.80
N ALA A 881 11.71 -48.08 10.01
CA ALA A 881 13.13 -47.98 10.37
C ALA A 881 13.50 -46.57 10.91
N ALA A 882 14.64 -46.48 11.60
CA ALA A 882 15.40 -45.27 11.97
C ALA A 882 14.69 -44.17 12.80
N ARG A 883 15.18 -43.99 14.03
CA ARG A 883 15.07 -42.74 14.83
C ARG A 883 16.42 -42.00 14.80
N SER A 884 16.44 -40.79 15.35
CA SER A 884 17.60 -40.00 15.79
C SER A 884 18.68 -39.62 14.75
N THR A 885 18.54 -38.41 14.21
CA THR A 885 19.59 -37.38 14.18
C THR A 885 18.95 -36.06 14.64
N GLY A 886 19.64 -35.11 15.28
CA GLY A 886 21.08 -34.99 15.52
C GLY A 886 21.55 -33.64 14.95
N THR A 887 21.39 -32.56 15.72
CA THR A 887 21.75 -31.19 15.31
C THR A 887 23.27 -31.03 15.19
N ALA A 888 23.79 -31.27 13.99
CA ALA A 888 25.21 -31.13 13.69
C ALA A 888 25.62 -29.65 13.67
N SER A 889 26.42 -29.23 14.65
CA SER A 889 27.06 -27.92 14.66
C SER A 889 28.18 -27.86 13.61
N THR A 890 28.10 -26.90 12.68
CA THR A 890 29.24 -26.61 11.79
C THR A 890 30.33 -25.90 12.60
N THR A 891 31.40 -26.64 12.93
CA THR A 891 32.51 -26.12 13.73
C THR A 891 33.26 -25.03 12.98
N ARG A 892 33.37 -23.85 13.61
CA ARG A 892 34.19 -22.72 13.14
C ARG A 892 35.68 -23.10 13.22
N PRO A 893 36.51 -22.89 12.19
CA PRO A 893 37.96 -23.05 12.32
C PRO A 893 38.52 -22.05 13.33
N ALA A 894 39.40 -22.50 14.22
CA ALA A 894 40.02 -21.64 15.21
C ALA A 894 41.18 -20.83 14.58
N GLY A 895 41.12 -19.50 14.72
CA GLY A 895 42.11 -18.59 14.17
C GLY A 895 41.71 -17.12 14.37
N GLU A 896 42.18 -16.55 15.49
CA GLU A 896 42.11 -15.13 15.90
C GLU A 896 40.70 -14.50 16.13
N PRO A 897 40.56 -13.60 17.13
CA PRO A 897 39.32 -12.88 17.41
C PRO A 897 39.21 -11.62 16.55
N ALA A 898 38.36 -11.63 15.53
CA ALA A 898 38.01 -10.43 14.77
C ALA A 898 36.77 -9.75 15.39
N GLU A 899 36.92 -8.52 15.88
CA GLU A 899 35.82 -7.73 16.45
C GLU A 899 34.78 -7.35 15.37
N GLY A 900 33.74 -8.17 15.27
CA GLY A 900 32.58 -7.94 14.42
C GLY A 900 31.33 -7.74 15.26
N THR A 901 30.60 -6.65 15.01
CA THR A 901 29.31 -6.39 15.69
C THR A 901 28.13 -6.46 14.73
N ALA A 902 27.01 -6.97 15.23
CA ALA A 902 25.69 -6.95 14.59
C ALA A 902 24.74 -5.92 15.24
N ASP A 903 25.15 -5.22 16.30
CA ASP A 903 24.39 -4.09 16.85
C ASP A 903 24.47 -2.88 15.90
N PRO A 904 23.34 -2.34 15.41
CA PRO A 904 23.34 -1.19 14.51
C PRO A 904 24.00 0.07 15.07
N ALA A 905 23.97 0.30 16.40
CA ALA A 905 24.57 1.49 17.00
C ALA A 905 26.10 1.41 17.00
N THR A 906 26.66 0.28 17.44
CA THR A 906 28.10 0.00 17.44
C THR A 906 28.64 -0.12 16.01
N ALA A 907 27.90 -0.75 15.09
CA ALA A 907 28.26 -0.81 13.68
C ALA A 907 28.37 0.59 13.04
N LEU A 908 27.44 1.50 13.37
CA LEU A 908 27.53 2.91 12.95
C LEU A 908 28.71 3.66 13.60
N GLY A 909 29.12 3.29 14.81
CA GLY A 909 30.36 3.78 15.43
C GLY A 909 31.59 3.40 14.61
N ILE A 910 31.79 2.10 14.40
CA ILE A 910 32.93 1.54 13.63
C ILE A 910 33.00 2.13 12.21
N LEU A 911 31.85 2.30 11.54
CA LEU A 911 31.80 2.90 10.21
C LEU A 911 32.18 4.39 10.19
N ARG A 912 31.86 5.16 11.24
CA ARG A 912 32.25 6.59 11.33
C ARG A 912 33.73 6.76 11.62
N GLU A 913 34.27 5.92 12.50
CA GLU A 913 35.71 5.92 12.82
C GLU A 913 36.53 5.54 11.59
N ALA A 914 36.15 4.47 10.87
CA ALA A 914 36.78 4.07 9.62
C ALA A 914 36.68 5.12 8.49
N VAL A 915 35.69 6.03 8.52
CA VAL A 915 35.65 7.21 7.62
C VAL A 915 36.70 8.24 8.00
N ALA A 916 36.92 8.49 9.29
CA ALA A 916 37.93 9.42 9.78
C ALA A 916 39.35 8.91 9.46
N ASP A 917 39.62 7.65 9.79
CA ASP A 917 40.91 6.99 9.58
C ASP A 917 41.15 6.60 8.12
N ARG A 918 40.11 6.68 7.26
CA ARG A 918 40.07 6.16 5.88
C ARG A 918 40.39 4.66 5.77
N ALA A 919 40.24 3.93 6.88
CA ALA A 919 40.53 2.52 7.02
C ALA A 919 39.58 1.65 6.16
N GLN A 920 40.00 0.41 5.89
CA GLN A 920 39.13 -0.56 5.23
C GLN A 920 38.39 -1.40 6.27
N VAL A 921 37.12 -1.71 5.98
CA VAL A 921 36.25 -2.53 6.83
C VAL A 921 35.59 -3.62 6.02
N TRP A 922 35.42 -4.78 6.64
CA TRP A 922 34.50 -5.80 6.15
C TRP A 922 33.08 -5.42 6.56
N VAL A 923 32.18 -5.38 5.59
CA VAL A 923 30.75 -5.09 5.78
C VAL A 923 29.96 -6.24 5.16
N GLU A 924 29.08 -6.83 5.95
CA GLU A 924 28.18 -7.90 5.49
C GLU A 924 26.84 -7.30 5.06
N LEU A 925 26.53 -7.46 3.77
CA LEU A 925 25.41 -6.79 3.11
C LEU A 925 24.32 -7.78 2.74
N VAL A 926 23.13 -7.63 3.34
CA VAL A 926 21.95 -8.40 2.92
C VAL A 926 21.47 -7.85 1.57
N ASP A 927 21.38 -8.71 0.56
CA ASP A 927 20.81 -8.34 -0.74
C ASP A 927 19.27 -8.37 -0.76
N HIS A 928 18.67 -7.98 -1.88
CA HIS A 928 17.22 -7.92 -2.04
C HIS A 928 16.53 -9.30 -2.18
N HIS A 929 17.30 -10.39 -2.12
CA HIS A 929 16.80 -11.77 -2.02
C HIS A 929 17.05 -12.36 -0.62
N GLY A 930 17.57 -11.57 0.33
CA GLY A 930 17.88 -12.01 1.69
C GLY A 930 19.23 -12.70 1.84
N VAL A 931 20.06 -12.75 0.80
CA VAL A 931 21.37 -13.42 0.85
C VAL A 931 22.43 -12.45 1.40
N PRO A 932 23.19 -12.83 2.45
CA PRO A 932 24.30 -12.02 2.94
C PRO A 932 25.52 -12.09 2.01
N GLN A 933 26.06 -10.93 1.64
CA GLN A 933 27.30 -10.79 0.87
C GLN A 933 28.32 -9.98 1.68
N ARG A 934 29.38 -10.63 2.17
CA ARG A 934 30.49 -9.95 2.83
C ARG A 934 31.36 -9.24 1.77
N ARG A 935 31.61 -7.94 1.96
CA ARG A 935 32.45 -7.11 1.08
C ARG A 935 33.50 -6.34 1.86
N LEU A 936 34.66 -6.14 1.25
CA LEU A 936 35.70 -5.25 1.74
C LEU A 936 35.46 -3.86 1.15
N VAL A 937 35.25 -2.86 2.01
CA VAL A 937 34.93 -1.50 1.57
C VAL A 937 35.76 -0.46 2.32
N ARG A 938 36.12 0.62 1.63
CA ARG A 938 36.63 1.85 2.27
C ARG A 938 35.47 2.83 2.38
N PRO A 939 34.96 3.14 3.59
CA PRO A 939 33.82 4.01 3.75
C PRO A 939 34.26 5.46 3.49
N LEU A 940 33.46 6.19 2.71
CA LEU A 940 33.72 7.59 2.36
C LEU A 940 32.90 8.54 3.24
N ARG A 941 31.65 8.17 3.55
CA ARG A 941 30.74 8.98 4.37
C ARG A 941 29.54 8.17 4.87
N VAL A 942 28.98 8.57 6.02
CA VAL A 942 27.75 8.00 6.60
C VAL A 942 26.77 9.14 6.95
N ASP A 943 25.76 9.36 6.12
CA ASP A 943 24.72 10.38 6.30
C ASP A 943 23.32 9.75 6.31
N ALA A 944 22.40 10.28 7.11
CA ALA A 944 20.95 10.03 7.00
C ALA A 944 20.52 8.56 6.78
N GLY A 945 21.16 7.61 7.48
CA GLY A 945 20.87 6.18 7.37
C GLY A 945 21.42 5.49 6.10
N ARG A 946 22.41 6.09 5.43
CA ARG A 946 23.13 5.50 4.29
C ARG A 946 24.65 5.56 4.47
N LEU A 947 25.32 4.51 4.04
CA LEU A 947 26.77 4.39 3.91
C LEU A 947 27.15 4.58 2.44
N ARG A 948 28.04 5.53 2.13
CA ARG A 948 28.70 5.66 0.82
C ARG A 948 30.15 5.19 0.97
N ALA A 949 30.59 4.26 0.13
CA ALA A 949 31.89 3.58 0.25
C ALA A 949 32.44 3.17 -1.12
N VAL A 950 33.73 2.85 -1.20
CA VAL A 950 34.34 2.21 -2.39
C VAL A 950 34.45 0.71 -2.16
N ASP A 951 33.98 -0.10 -3.11
CA ASP A 951 34.14 -1.57 -3.11
C ASP A 951 35.59 -1.90 -3.48
N ALA A 952 36.39 -2.39 -2.54
CA ALA A 952 37.82 -2.63 -2.76
C ALA A 952 38.11 -3.70 -3.82
N ALA A 953 37.13 -4.55 -4.15
CA ALA A 953 37.24 -5.58 -5.19
C ALA A 953 36.79 -5.09 -6.58
N ARG A 954 36.28 -3.86 -6.70
CA ARG A 954 35.73 -3.30 -7.96
C ARG A 954 36.19 -1.87 -8.27
N ASP A 955 36.88 -1.22 -7.34
CA ASP A 955 37.26 0.21 -7.32
C ASP A 955 36.11 1.14 -7.74
N ALA A 956 34.91 0.81 -7.29
CA ALA A 956 33.66 1.47 -7.65
C ALA A 956 32.94 1.98 -6.41
N GLU A 957 32.41 3.21 -6.48
CA GLU A 957 31.54 3.72 -5.42
C GLU A 957 30.21 2.97 -5.34
N LEU A 958 29.79 2.68 -4.12
CA LEU A 958 28.52 2.06 -3.78
C LEU A 958 27.83 2.85 -2.66
N THR A 959 26.50 2.81 -2.63
CA THR A 959 25.70 3.39 -1.54
C THR A 959 24.74 2.34 -0.98
N VAL A 960 24.88 2.03 0.31
CA VAL A 960 24.02 1.10 1.05
C VAL A 960 23.09 1.89 1.97
N ALA A 961 21.86 1.41 2.18
CA ALA A 961 21.09 1.80 3.36
C ALA A 961 21.58 1.01 4.58
N VAL A 962 21.74 1.67 5.73
CA VAL A 962 22.36 1.09 6.94
C VAL A 962 21.61 -0.16 7.43
N HIS A 963 20.28 -0.21 7.29
CA HIS A 963 19.46 -1.38 7.67
C HIS A 963 19.73 -2.64 6.83
N ARG A 964 20.57 -2.57 5.78
CA ARG A 964 21.02 -3.74 5.00
C ARG A 964 22.41 -4.24 5.42
N ILE A 965 23.02 -3.63 6.43
CA ILE A 965 24.29 -4.06 7.01
C ILE A 965 23.97 -5.03 8.14
N ALA A 966 24.34 -6.30 7.98
CA ALA A 966 24.14 -7.36 8.99
C ALA A 966 25.28 -7.40 10.01
N SER A 967 26.50 -7.12 9.58
CA SER A 967 27.67 -7.01 10.46
C SER A 967 28.73 -6.06 9.89
N VAL A 968 29.55 -5.49 10.78
CA VAL A 968 30.76 -4.72 10.44
C VAL A 968 31.93 -5.22 11.27
N THR A 969 33.08 -5.43 10.63
CA THR A 969 34.34 -5.87 11.24
C THR A 969 35.48 -5.01 10.68
N ARG A 970 36.41 -4.53 11.51
CA ARG A 970 37.61 -3.85 11.00
C ARG A 970 38.52 -4.82 10.24
N VAL A 971 39.31 -4.31 9.30
CA VAL A 971 40.52 -5.00 8.85
C VAL A 971 41.63 -4.62 9.82
N PRO A 972 42.35 -5.57 10.42
CA PRO A 972 43.54 -5.25 11.21
C PRO A 972 44.59 -4.61 10.29
N SER A 973 45.05 -3.42 10.64
CA SER A 973 46.16 -2.75 9.97
C SER A 973 47.44 -3.56 10.14
N ALA A 974 48.08 -3.95 9.03
CA ALA A 974 49.38 -4.60 9.09
C ALA A 974 50.42 -3.68 9.76
N PRO A 975 51.30 -4.18 10.63
CA PRO A 975 52.28 -3.35 11.34
C PRO A 975 53.32 -2.76 10.38
N GLU A 976 53.66 -1.49 10.61
CA GLU A 976 54.69 -0.75 9.88
C GLU A 976 56.09 -1.23 10.31
N PRO A 977 57.07 -1.40 9.39
CA PRO A 977 58.39 -1.92 9.73
C PRO A 977 59.22 -0.90 10.55
N PRO A 978 59.95 -1.34 11.58
CA PRO A 978 60.64 -0.44 12.50
C PRO A 978 61.88 0.22 11.86
N ALA A 979 61.98 1.54 11.98
CA ALA A 979 63.10 2.33 11.49
C ALA A 979 64.08 2.69 12.64
N THR A 980 65.15 1.92 12.76
CA THR A 980 66.45 2.24 13.40
C THR A 980 66.46 2.73 14.87
N GLU A 981 67.23 2.03 15.71
CA GLU A 981 67.61 2.50 17.04
C GLU A 981 68.42 3.80 16.99
N HIS A 982 68.24 4.66 18.00
CA HIS A 982 69.30 5.56 18.44
C HIS A 982 69.33 5.59 19.97
N THR A 983 70.31 4.90 20.55
CA THR A 983 70.50 4.73 21.99
C THR A 983 71.02 6.00 22.66
N LEU A 984 70.48 6.34 23.84
CA LEU A 984 71.17 6.64 25.12
C LEU A 984 70.14 7.15 26.17
N PRO A 985 70.43 7.11 27.49
CA PRO A 985 69.40 6.98 28.54
C PRO A 985 69.20 8.26 29.40
N ASP A 986 68.24 8.26 30.34
CA ASP A 986 68.60 8.14 31.79
C ASP A 986 67.43 8.02 32.81
N THR A 987 67.68 7.21 33.86
CA THR A 987 67.12 7.26 35.25
C THR A 987 65.63 7.05 35.60
N SER A 988 65.44 6.54 36.84
CA SER A 988 64.33 6.83 37.80
C SER A 988 63.18 5.82 38.06
N THR A 989 63.53 4.70 38.73
CA THR A 989 62.95 4.16 39.99
C THR A 989 61.42 3.99 40.26
N HIS A 990 61.09 2.78 40.75
CA HIS A 990 60.04 2.41 41.75
C HIS A 990 58.56 2.41 41.29
N ASP A 991 57.67 1.52 41.75
CA ASP A 991 57.84 0.39 42.70
C ASP A 991 56.83 -0.78 42.49
N GLU A 992 56.87 -1.77 43.39
CA GLU A 992 55.99 -2.95 43.53
C GLU A 992 54.46 -2.63 43.62
N HIS A 993 53.49 -3.57 43.57
CA HIS A 993 53.46 -5.00 43.96
C HIS A 993 52.25 -5.76 43.33
N ASP A 994 52.22 -7.10 43.41
CA ASP A 994 51.21 -8.00 42.78
C ASP A 994 50.06 -8.44 43.76
N PRO A 995 48.97 -9.11 43.31
CA PRO A 995 47.72 -9.27 44.08
C PRO A 995 47.45 -10.68 44.66
N PRO A 996 46.34 -10.87 45.41
CA PRO A 996 45.78 -12.20 45.70
C PRO A 996 44.37 -12.46 45.08
N ALA A 997 44.06 -13.73 44.86
CA ALA A 997 42.79 -14.25 44.32
C ALA A 997 41.85 -14.82 45.42
N PRO A 998 40.55 -15.11 45.15
CA PRO A 998 39.58 -15.47 46.18
C PRO A 998 39.34 -17.00 46.36
N PRO A 999 38.99 -17.46 47.57
CA PRO A 999 38.23 -18.70 47.79
C PRO A 999 36.71 -18.46 47.59
N GLY A 1000 35.84 -19.45 47.50
CA GLY A 1000 35.99 -20.92 47.62
C GLY A 1000 34.70 -21.51 48.22
N ALA A 1001 34.08 -22.50 47.56
CA ALA A 1001 32.77 -23.03 47.95
C ALA A 1001 32.87 -24.40 48.67
N PRO A 1002 31.94 -24.74 49.57
CA PRO A 1002 31.71 -26.10 50.07
C PRO A 1002 30.53 -26.81 49.37
N THR A 1003 30.49 -28.14 49.48
CA THR A 1003 29.57 -29.05 48.77
C THR A 1003 28.42 -29.60 49.65
N GLU A 1004 27.47 -30.25 48.95
CA GLU A 1004 26.52 -31.29 49.34
C GLU A 1004 26.55 -31.87 50.78
N GLU A 1005 25.38 -31.93 51.42
CA GLU A 1005 24.64 -33.16 51.77
C GLU A 1005 23.22 -32.73 52.27
N THR A 1006 22.13 -33.51 52.36
CA THR A 1006 21.52 -34.70 51.72
C THR A 1006 20.40 -35.14 52.70
N HIS A 1007 19.34 -35.79 52.19
CA HIS A 1007 18.23 -36.48 52.90
C HIS A 1007 16.90 -35.76 53.22
N ASP A 1008 15.85 -36.55 52.93
CA ASP A 1008 14.39 -36.51 53.23
C ASP A 1008 13.56 -35.27 52.82
#